data_AF-A0A1V6FS67-F1
#
_entry.id   AF-A0A1V6FS67-F1
#
_cell.length_a   1.000
_cell.length_b   1.000
_cell.length_c   1.000
_cell.angle_alpha   90.00
_cell.angle_beta   90.00
_cell.angle_gamma   90.00
#
_symmetry.space_group_name_H-M   'P 1'
#
loop_
_entity.id
_entity.type
_entity.pdbx_description
1 polymer ?
#
loop_
_entity_poly.entity_id
_entity_poly.type
_entity_poly.pdbx_seq_one_letter_code
_entity_poly.pdbx_strand_id
1 'polypeptide(L)'
;MNKKTIILFLLLLILLAIFGCTACSNKDVPANKTVFISFNANGGTFLVEDQNQPTLSFQVRQGDSIILPSSPTKEGYVFIDWYLSLDFKETDRLNLTLFKAVESKTIFAKWESVETYPHIIAIGDYQPVAIISANKERASMGETVSLDISYSDYGYRLKEGSLMANDIPIDESTFSFVMPSSEVFISAVFELRPFDINVINEEYLDGKILLGARTAKRGEIVSFYAIPKMGYKVESITILNNGEPIIGNSFIMGAFDTNINVSFSKIDLYDQFKIEKRQYPNADINCSQNFASPGEYVYFDVVSDQDFFVESVYANEIQIYENGFIMPFKNVTLSATIKEINYSEKYQLTLSQQPFPIGSQIVKIEGDKEYFSEGEKIELDISALSDYVIDSVAINGVFMQLDRLFMPKNDAVMTVEVAYRGKRIYFHEESTVNVSLSHEYALENELIKISLLDSLEGKKFSFKYWEYPNGNEIFTFYDQYSFIMPDYDICFRSDIYEISSEKRSIEYQISGEGVVANPIMSAAYNEVISLTLIPNEEQKNAIKSIYYYEDSEKIDIFEIISPIIGTTTCSFSMPNYEIILYVVFERYYTIRAFENEKLSIYPDKEYAFEGDLVFIDIQARNNYNLAQATITVSGNDLDVSGYYLVGNVDLELAFREISISQVSYTIKYFYPEQGGMIKGQNSAKVGSYVPLEVNSDKGYILSSLMIKKASDPDSNYKEIPDTFIMPDYNVYVKAEFEQSTPESFSLRERYLETKDIFLSKYGIFLKRIDNLTSILNYFQVFSEICSFAHYLEEVIIAEKDEGSFYLIIEVNLPILVNSLGQIFDKVYSSVYSAKTVDIQIFSNLIVLSVEGSAKDDYYSFKNGLIEIENSFWVYENEDGTYSTYKYFGDKSYVVIPRTVKVNTQNSRIVSCIGKNTFKDIGNIKGLALSYVRNLADFSLSYDKLDIEELDLSQVIEIGEGSLSGLRFLKKYHLASDNSKYSIDIQNVLYSKNKDILVSYPAGKEENLFIVPSTCTQIGDYAFYGADNLFYIRFQSANKIKYLGIESFAFCASLIQIDLTGEGTSGSANISSIASTDLFISNRAFFEIKGINEYYLPQIKRLGEDVFTWDGSSNLEIYLVSQDMPPTIIALPVSLPEEIIFNSLTIFVKEESYQGFLSDSLWSNFQQFFVQVAE
;
A
#
# COMPACT_ATOMS: atom_id res chain seq x y z
N MET A 1 55.62 -66.49 51.21
CA MET A 1 55.26 -66.74 49.80
C MET A 1 54.98 -65.41 49.11
N ASN A 2 55.51 -65.21 47.89
CA ASN A 2 55.68 -63.89 47.29
C ASN A 2 54.47 -63.47 46.43
N LYS A 3 54.03 -62.20 46.53
CA LYS A 3 52.79 -61.64 45.94
C LYS A 3 52.69 -61.72 44.41
N LYS A 4 53.79 -62.02 43.70
CA LYS A 4 53.80 -62.22 42.24
C LYS A 4 53.17 -63.56 41.78
N THR A 5 52.94 -64.51 42.69
CA THR A 5 52.36 -65.82 42.35
C THR A 5 50.82 -65.83 42.34
N ILE A 6 50.17 -64.82 42.94
CA ILE A 6 48.70 -64.74 43.02
C ILE A 6 48.09 -64.06 41.77
N ILE A 7 48.81 -63.12 41.15
CA ILE A 7 48.31 -62.38 39.97
C ILE A 7 48.35 -63.25 38.70
N LEU A 8 49.27 -64.23 38.60
CA LEU A 8 49.33 -65.14 37.45
C LEU A 8 48.18 -66.18 37.45
N PHE A 9 47.61 -66.48 38.62
CA PHE A 9 46.53 -67.47 38.76
C PHE A 9 45.15 -66.89 38.38
N LEU A 10 44.95 -65.57 38.54
CA LEU A 10 43.70 -64.91 38.14
C LEU A 10 43.62 -64.67 36.62
N LEU A 11 44.75 -64.42 35.96
CA LEU A 11 44.82 -64.24 34.50
C LEU A 11 44.62 -65.55 33.72
N LEU A 12 44.96 -66.71 34.32
CA LEU A 12 44.73 -68.02 33.69
C LEU A 12 43.26 -68.45 33.73
N LEU A 13 42.49 -67.99 34.72
CA LEU A 13 41.06 -68.30 34.86
C LEU A 13 40.17 -67.52 33.86
N ILE A 14 40.62 -66.34 33.41
CA ILE A 14 39.87 -65.53 32.43
C ILE A 14 40.17 -66.00 30.99
N LEU A 15 41.36 -66.53 30.70
CA LEU A 15 41.67 -67.07 29.37
C LEU A 15 41.05 -68.45 29.09
N LEU A 16 40.69 -69.22 30.11
CA LEU A 16 39.98 -70.50 29.97
C LEU A 16 38.48 -70.37 29.68
N ALA A 17 37.94 -69.14 29.65
CA ALA A 17 36.55 -68.87 29.24
C ALA A 17 36.40 -68.54 27.75
N ILE A 18 37.49 -68.38 26.98
CA ILE A 18 37.43 -67.87 25.59
C ILE A 18 37.66 -68.94 24.50
N PHE A 19 38.21 -70.13 24.75
CA PHE A 19 38.26 -71.20 23.72
C PHE A 19 38.27 -72.61 24.30
N GLY A 20 37.25 -73.42 23.94
CA GLY A 20 37.17 -74.86 24.24
C GLY A 20 35.74 -75.40 24.10
N CYS A 21 35.22 -75.55 22.88
CA CYS A 21 35.18 -76.80 22.11
C CYS A 21 34.52 -78.02 22.78
N THR A 22 33.47 -78.49 22.07
CA THR A 22 33.02 -79.88 21.87
C THR A 22 32.52 -80.69 23.06
N ALA A 23 31.19 -80.70 23.23
CA ALA A 23 30.39 -81.92 23.16
C ALA A 23 28.90 -81.53 23.15
N CYS A 24 28.18 -81.82 22.07
CA CYS A 24 26.77 -82.15 22.16
C CYS A 24 26.44 -83.18 21.09
N SER A 25 26.24 -84.40 21.58
CA SER A 25 25.67 -85.53 20.89
C SER A 25 24.42 -85.15 20.10
N ASN A 26 24.33 -85.68 18.88
CA ASN A 26 23.11 -85.83 18.09
C ASN A 26 21.88 -86.09 18.96
N LYS A 27 20.89 -85.21 18.85
CA LYS A 27 19.51 -85.61 18.58
C LYS A 27 18.96 -84.70 17.48
N ASP A 28 18.52 -85.34 16.41
CA ASP A 28 17.91 -84.73 15.23
C ASP A 28 16.80 -83.72 15.56
N VAL A 29 16.79 -82.58 14.86
CA VAL A 29 15.71 -81.59 14.78
C VAL A 29 15.55 -81.22 13.29
N PRO A 30 14.33 -81.19 12.73
CA PRO A 30 14.09 -81.45 11.31
C PRO A 30 14.51 -80.31 10.38
N ALA A 31 14.75 -80.66 9.11
CA ALA A 31 14.97 -79.72 8.02
C ALA A 31 13.84 -78.66 8.01
N ASN A 32 14.18 -77.38 8.18
CA ASN A 32 13.26 -76.27 7.96
C ASN A 32 12.78 -76.32 6.51
N LYS A 33 11.56 -76.79 6.27
CA LYS A 33 10.91 -76.68 4.96
C LYS A 33 10.67 -75.20 4.69
N THR A 34 11.23 -74.71 3.60
CA THR A 34 10.95 -73.38 3.04
C THR A 34 9.99 -73.53 1.87
N VAL A 35 9.13 -72.53 1.66
CA VAL A 35 8.18 -72.46 0.54
C VAL A 35 8.39 -71.15 -0.22
N PHE A 36 7.98 -71.12 -1.49
CA PHE A 36 8.06 -69.92 -2.33
C PHE A 36 6.70 -69.25 -2.44
N ILE A 37 6.65 -67.95 -2.12
CA ILE A 37 5.49 -67.11 -2.36
C ILE A 37 5.82 -66.18 -3.52
N SER A 38 5.10 -66.34 -4.62
CA SER A 38 5.31 -65.59 -5.85
C SER A 38 4.18 -64.59 -6.06
N PHE A 39 4.49 -63.31 -6.22
CA PHE A 39 3.55 -62.28 -6.62
C PHE A 39 3.64 -62.08 -8.12
N ASN A 40 2.59 -62.44 -8.84
CA ASN A 40 2.47 -62.29 -10.27
C ASN A 40 1.69 -61.01 -10.58
N ALA A 41 2.33 -60.08 -11.29
CA ALA A 41 1.74 -58.81 -11.67
C ALA A 41 0.63 -58.93 -12.72
N ASN A 42 0.31 -60.13 -13.21
CA ASN A 42 -0.85 -60.44 -14.05
C ASN A 42 -1.00 -59.51 -15.26
N GLY A 43 0.07 -59.43 -16.06
CA GLY A 43 0.17 -58.55 -17.22
C GLY A 43 0.67 -57.14 -16.91
N GLY A 44 0.93 -56.81 -15.64
CA GLY A 44 1.74 -55.66 -15.21
C GLY A 44 3.19 -56.06 -14.90
N THR A 45 3.95 -55.14 -14.31
CA THR A 45 5.37 -55.31 -13.98
C THR A 45 5.73 -54.68 -12.64
N PHE A 46 6.69 -55.27 -11.95
CA PHE A 46 7.39 -54.67 -10.82
C PHE A 46 8.71 -54.06 -11.31
N LEU A 47 9.08 -52.89 -10.79
CA LEU A 47 10.38 -52.30 -11.04
C LEU A 47 11.35 -52.79 -9.96
N VAL A 48 12.35 -53.58 -10.36
CA VAL A 48 13.43 -54.06 -9.47
C VAL A 48 14.77 -53.85 -10.16
N GLU A 49 15.66 -53.07 -9.54
CA GLU A 49 16.99 -52.74 -10.10
C GLU A 49 16.91 -52.28 -11.56
N ASP A 50 15.97 -51.35 -11.85
CA ASP A 50 15.71 -50.79 -13.18
C ASP A 50 15.25 -51.79 -14.26
N GLN A 51 14.85 -53.01 -13.88
CA GLN A 51 14.28 -54.02 -14.78
C GLN A 51 12.83 -54.34 -14.43
N ASN A 52 11.98 -54.35 -15.46
CA ASN A 52 10.57 -54.72 -15.34
C ASN A 52 10.43 -56.24 -15.22
N GLN A 53 10.01 -56.71 -14.04
CA GLN A 53 9.77 -58.13 -13.78
C GLN A 53 8.26 -58.42 -13.68
N PRO A 54 7.74 -59.45 -14.36
CA PRO A 54 6.31 -59.80 -14.28
C PRO A 54 5.96 -60.57 -13.00
N THR A 55 6.95 -61.07 -12.26
CA THR A 55 6.74 -61.85 -11.03
C THR A 55 7.89 -61.67 -10.07
N LEU A 56 7.59 -61.45 -8.79
CA LEU A 56 8.57 -61.49 -7.69
C LEU A 56 8.34 -62.74 -6.85
N SER A 57 9.41 -63.43 -6.45
CA SER A 57 9.31 -64.65 -5.65
C SER A 57 10.17 -64.58 -4.40
N PHE A 58 9.57 -64.84 -3.25
CA PHE A 58 10.23 -64.79 -1.95
C PHE A 58 10.25 -66.18 -1.32
N GLN A 59 11.41 -66.59 -0.80
CA GLN A 59 11.56 -67.81 -0.03
C GLN A 59 11.26 -67.50 1.44
N VAL A 60 10.23 -68.15 2.00
CA VAL A 60 9.80 -67.96 3.39
C VAL A 60 9.76 -69.29 4.12
N ARG A 61 9.90 -69.29 5.46
CA ARG A 61 9.77 -70.53 6.23
C ARG A 61 8.31 -70.94 6.30
N GLN A 62 8.08 -72.25 6.31
CA GLN A 62 6.73 -72.79 6.34
C GLN A 62 5.98 -72.32 7.60
N GLY A 63 4.88 -71.58 7.43
CA GLY A 63 4.04 -71.04 8.50
C GLY A 63 4.30 -69.58 8.87
N ASP A 64 5.31 -68.93 8.30
CA ASP A 64 5.61 -67.51 8.52
C ASP A 64 4.59 -66.59 7.81
N SER A 65 4.48 -65.37 8.31
CA SER A 65 3.77 -64.26 7.65
C SER A 65 4.58 -63.74 6.45
N ILE A 66 3.90 -63.19 5.46
CA ILE A 66 4.52 -62.61 4.25
C ILE A 66 4.48 -61.07 4.29
N ILE A 67 5.46 -60.44 3.65
CA ILE A 67 5.49 -58.99 3.39
C ILE A 67 5.09 -58.77 1.93
N LEU A 68 4.22 -57.79 1.68
CA LEU A 68 3.81 -57.45 0.31
C LEU A 68 4.94 -56.70 -0.41
N PRO A 69 5.17 -56.98 -1.72
CA PRO A 69 6.01 -56.13 -2.54
C PRO A 69 5.35 -54.77 -2.80
N SER A 70 6.11 -53.83 -3.36
CA SER A 70 5.53 -52.62 -3.96
C SER A 70 4.46 -52.99 -4.98
N SER A 71 3.39 -52.18 -5.07
CA SER A 71 2.32 -52.42 -6.02
C SER A 71 2.90 -52.46 -7.45
N PRO A 72 2.55 -53.48 -8.25
CA PRO A 72 2.97 -53.52 -9.64
C PRO A 72 2.31 -52.38 -10.41
N THR A 73 2.85 -52.07 -11.59
CA THR A 73 2.26 -51.12 -12.54
C THR A 73 1.82 -51.84 -13.80
N LYS A 74 0.74 -51.37 -14.44
CA LYS A 74 0.28 -51.88 -15.73
C LYS A 74 -0.28 -50.72 -16.54
N GLU A 75 0.28 -50.50 -17.72
CA GLU A 75 -0.15 -49.42 -18.61
C GLU A 75 -1.65 -49.56 -18.96
N GLY A 76 -2.43 -48.52 -18.71
CA GLY A 76 -3.88 -48.49 -18.97
C GLY A 76 -4.78 -49.15 -17.92
N TYR A 77 -4.24 -49.58 -16.77
CA TYR A 77 -5.01 -50.25 -15.71
C TYR A 77 -4.65 -49.77 -14.31
N VAL A 78 -5.64 -49.74 -13.41
CA VAL A 78 -5.48 -49.45 -11.97
C VAL A 78 -5.30 -50.76 -11.21
N PHE A 79 -4.29 -50.85 -10.34
CA PHE A 79 -4.08 -51.99 -9.44
C PHE A 79 -5.14 -51.97 -8.33
N ILE A 80 -5.94 -53.04 -8.24
CA ILE A 80 -7.05 -53.14 -7.28
C ILE A 80 -6.60 -53.79 -5.98
N ASP A 81 -6.16 -55.05 -6.03
CA ASP A 81 -5.60 -55.77 -4.88
C ASP A 81 -4.97 -57.11 -5.32
N TRP A 82 -4.42 -57.84 -4.36
CA TRP A 82 -3.89 -59.20 -4.49
C TRP A 82 -4.95 -60.27 -4.29
N TYR A 83 -4.96 -61.27 -5.16
CA TYR A 83 -5.88 -62.41 -5.09
C TYR A 83 -5.14 -63.75 -5.19
N LEU A 84 -5.66 -64.77 -4.52
CA LEU A 84 -5.10 -66.11 -4.47
C LEU A 84 -5.43 -66.96 -5.71
N SER A 85 -6.28 -66.46 -6.60
CA SER A 85 -6.70 -67.11 -7.85
C SER A 85 -6.95 -66.08 -8.95
N LEU A 86 -6.88 -66.52 -10.21
CA LEU A 86 -7.22 -65.70 -11.39
C LEU A 86 -8.73 -65.54 -11.62
N ASP A 87 -9.57 -66.20 -10.81
CA ASP A 87 -11.02 -66.02 -10.85
C ASP A 87 -11.46 -64.71 -10.16
N PHE A 88 -10.55 -64.06 -9.41
CA PHE A 88 -10.75 -62.77 -8.72
C PHE A 88 -12.03 -62.69 -7.86
N LYS A 89 -12.46 -63.82 -7.31
CA LYS A 89 -13.57 -63.89 -6.36
C LYS A 89 -13.15 -63.21 -5.06
N GLU A 90 -14.06 -62.47 -4.43
CA GLU A 90 -13.76 -61.77 -3.16
C GLU A 90 -13.33 -62.72 -2.04
N THR A 91 -13.77 -63.99 -2.05
CA THR A 91 -13.29 -65.02 -1.12
C THR A 91 -11.81 -65.35 -1.28
N ASP A 92 -11.23 -65.04 -2.44
CA ASP A 92 -9.83 -65.28 -2.78
C ASP A 92 -8.97 -64.02 -2.61
N ARG A 93 -9.54 -62.88 -2.19
CA ARG A 93 -8.78 -61.66 -1.90
C ARG A 93 -7.79 -61.93 -0.77
N LEU A 94 -6.54 -61.52 -0.95
CA LEU A 94 -5.48 -61.81 0.01
C LEU A 94 -5.73 -61.09 1.33
N ASN A 95 -5.92 -61.87 2.40
CA ASN A 95 -5.99 -61.36 3.77
C ASN A 95 -4.72 -61.74 4.52
N LEU A 96 -3.84 -60.76 4.75
CA LEU A 96 -2.54 -60.97 5.40
C LEU A 96 -2.65 -61.50 6.84
N THR A 97 -3.75 -61.22 7.54
CA THR A 97 -3.98 -61.70 8.91
C THR A 97 -4.30 -63.20 8.96
N LEU A 98 -4.91 -63.73 7.90
CA LEU A 98 -5.33 -65.13 7.80
C LEU A 98 -4.36 -65.98 6.96
N PHE A 99 -3.55 -65.35 6.10
CA PHE A 99 -2.63 -66.03 5.22
C PHE A 99 -1.43 -66.59 5.98
N LYS A 100 -1.17 -67.90 5.81
CA LYS A 100 0.05 -68.56 6.31
C LYS A 100 0.75 -69.25 5.15
N ALA A 101 2.07 -69.04 5.02
CA ALA A 101 2.87 -69.65 3.97
C ALA A 101 3.13 -71.14 4.26
N VAL A 102 2.10 -71.98 4.16
CA VAL A 102 2.18 -73.42 4.46
C VAL A 102 2.61 -74.26 3.25
N GLU A 103 2.47 -73.73 2.04
CA GLU A 103 2.93 -74.33 0.78
C GLU A 103 3.34 -73.23 -0.21
N SER A 104 4.01 -73.60 -1.30
CA SER A 104 4.40 -72.61 -2.31
C SER A 104 3.18 -72.16 -3.08
N LYS A 105 2.98 -70.85 -3.22
CA LYS A 105 1.76 -70.28 -3.81
C LYS A 105 2.04 -69.03 -4.63
N THR A 106 1.29 -68.87 -5.72
CA THR A 106 1.28 -67.65 -6.52
C THR A 106 0.06 -66.80 -6.19
N ILE A 107 0.29 -65.50 -6.03
CA ILE A 107 -0.70 -64.47 -5.72
C ILE A 107 -0.74 -63.51 -6.92
N PHE A 108 -1.93 -63.16 -7.39
CA PHE A 108 -2.14 -62.45 -8.65
C PHE A 108 -2.67 -61.04 -8.42
N ALA A 109 -2.10 -60.07 -9.14
CA ALA A 109 -2.62 -58.71 -9.17
C ALA A 109 -3.96 -58.66 -9.93
N LYS A 110 -4.96 -58.04 -9.32
CA LYS A 110 -6.21 -57.68 -10.01
C LYS A 110 -6.09 -56.27 -10.57
N TRP A 111 -6.57 -56.10 -11.79
CA TRP A 111 -6.52 -54.86 -12.54
C TRP A 111 -7.92 -54.46 -12.98
N GLU A 112 -8.19 -53.17 -12.99
CA GLU A 112 -9.38 -52.60 -13.62
C GLU A 112 -8.96 -51.62 -14.71
N SER A 113 -9.71 -51.56 -15.81
CA SER A 113 -9.41 -50.64 -16.90
C SER A 113 -9.56 -49.21 -16.41
N VAL A 114 -8.62 -48.34 -16.79
CA VAL A 114 -8.72 -46.90 -16.55
C VAL A 114 -9.96 -46.29 -17.24
N GLU A 115 -10.52 -46.96 -18.27
CA GLU A 115 -11.77 -46.54 -18.92
C GLU A 115 -13.01 -46.72 -18.02
N THR A 116 -13.01 -47.71 -17.14
CA THR A 116 -14.18 -48.04 -16.30
C THR A 116 -14.01 -47.60 -14.86
N TYR A 117 -12.78 -47.37 -14.40
CA TYR A 117 -12.49 -47.00 -13.03
C TYR A 117 -12.80 -45.51 -12.75
N PRO A 118 -13.63 -45.19 -11.75
CA PRO A 118 -14.00 -43.81 -11.46
C PRO A 118 -12.87 -43.09 -10.68
N HIS A 119 -12.29 -42.08 -11.31
CA HIS A 119 -11.23 -41.25 -10.76
C HIS A 119 -11.78 -40.09 -9.94
N ILE A 120 -11.02 -39.66 -8.93
CA ILE A 120 -11.42 -38.57 -8.03
C ILE A 120 -11.32 -37.22 -8.75
N ILE A 121 -12.31 -36.37 -8.49
CA ILE A 121 -12.28 -34.95 -8.83
C ILE A 121 -12.06 -34.20 -7.51
N ALA A 122 -10.85 -33.68 -7.33
CA ALA A 122 -10.50 -32.83 -6.21
C ALA A 122 -10.62 -31.37 -6.63
N ILE A 123 -11.23 -30.55 -5.77
CA ILE A 123 -11.42 -29.11 -6.01
C ILE A 123 -10.65 -28.38 -4.92
N GLY A 124 -9.89 -27.35 -5.29
CA GLY A 124 -9.26 -26.47 -4.30
C GLY A 124 -10.28 -25.82 -3.35
N ASP A 125 -9.83 -25.44 -2.15
CA ASP A 125 -10.65 -24.63 -1.25
C ASP A 125 -10.46 -23.16 -1.60
N TYR A 126 -11.53 -22.50 -2.02
CA TYR A 126 -11.55 -21.09 -2.43
C TYR A 126 -12.37 -20.22 -1.48
N GLN A 127 -12.69 -20.73 -0.29
CA GLN A 127 -13.35 -19.93 0.73
C GLN A 127 -12.41 -18.86 1.30
N PRO A 128 -12.90 -17.63 1.57
CA PRO A 128 -14.30 -17.18 1.51
C PRO A 128 -14.72 -16.55 0.17
N VAL A 129 -13.93 -16.68 -0.90
CA VAL A 129 -14.14 -15.94 -2.17
C VAL A 129 -15.21 -16.58 -3.06
N ALA A 130 -15.09 -17.90 -3.28
CA ALA A 130 -16.03 -18.65 -4.12
C ALA A 130 -16.13 -20.10 -3.66
N ILE A 131 -17.23 -20.76 -4.04
CA ILE A 131 -17.42 -22.20 -3.95
C ILE A 131 -17.47 -22.72 -5.37
N ILE A 132 -16.51 -23.59 -5.72
CA ILE A 132 -16.58 -24.38 -6.93
C ILE A 132 -17.08 -25.77 -6.52
N SER A 133 -18.12 -26.24 -7.21
CA SER A 133 -18.66 -27.58 -7.01
C SER A 133 -18.69 -28.33 -8.33
N ALA A 134 -18.35 -29.62 -8.31
CA ALA A 134 -18.55 -30.49 -9.44
C ALA A 134 -19.86 -31.25 -9.27
N ASN A 135 -20.56 -31.50 -10.37
CA ASN A 135 -21.78 -32.33 -10.36
C ASN A 135 -21.51 -33.80 -9.94
N LYS A 136 -20.24 -34.22 -9.96
CA LYS A 136 -19.76 -35.56 -9.58
C LYS A 136 -18.47 -35.44 -8.77
N GLU A 137 -18.34 -36.22 -7.70
CA GLU A 137 -17.08 -36.34 -6.94
C GLU A 137 -16.10 -37.34 -7.58
N ARG A 138 -16.62 -38.24 -8.44
CA ARG A 138 -15.84 -39.21 -9.21
C ARG A 138 -16.46 -39.42 -10.58
N ALA A 139 -15.64 -39.60 -11.61
CA ALA A 139 -16.07 -39.90 -12.97
C ALA A 139 -15.09 -40.86 -13.66
N SER A 140 -15.59 -41.70 -14.56
CA SER A 140 -14.75 -42.57 -15.39
C SER A 140 -14.27 -41.83 -16.64
N MET A 141 -13.15 -42.27 -17.24
CA MET A 141 -12.57 -41.62 -18.41
C MET A 141 -13.60 -41.46 -19.55
N GLY A 142 -13.67 -40.26 -20.14
CA GLY A 142 -14.60 -39.94 -21.23
C GLY A 142 -15.97 -39.42 -20.79
N GLU A 143 -16.31 -39.50 -19.50
CA GLU A 143 -17.51 -38.85 -18.98
C GLU A 143 -17.33 -37.32 -18.88
N THR A 144 -18.37 -36.56 -19.23
CA THR A 144 -18.38 -35.11 -19.00
C THR A 144 -18.70 -34.81 -17.53
N VAL A 145 -17.89 -33.92 -16.94
CA VAL A 145 -18.06 -33.35 -15.61
C VAL A 145 -18.37 -31.87 -15.78
N SER A 146 -19.42 -31.40 -15.11
CA SER A 146 -19.81 -29.98 -15.12
C SER A 146 -19.48 -29.36 -13.76
N LEU A 147 -18.99 -28.13 -13.79
CA LEU A 147 -18.65 -27.33 -12.63
C LEU A 147 -19.71 -26.25 -12.47
N ASP A 148 -20.01 -25.94 -11.22
CA ASP A 148 -20.87 -24.82 -10.82
C ASP A 148 -20.06 -23.92 -9.89
N ILE A 149 -20.01 -22.62 -10.22
CA ILE A 149 -19.23 -21.62 -9.49
C ILE A 149 -20.19 -20.65 -8.84
N SER A 150 -20.22 -20.67 -7.52
CA SER A 150 -21.01 -19.73 -6.71
C SER A 150 -20.08 -18.76 -5.99
N TYR A 151 -20.24 -17.47 -6.22
CA TYR A 151 -19.46 -16.44 -5.53
C TYR A 151 -20.02 -16.20 -4.13
N SER A 152 -19.19 -16.35 -3.10
CA SER A 152 -19.55 -16.02 -1.72
C SER A 152 -19.28 -14.55 -1.38
N ASP A 153 -18.47 -13.86 -2.20
CA ASP A 153 -18.23 -12.42 -2.15
C ASP A 153 -18.47 -11.78 -3.53
N TYR A 154 -19.47 -10.88 -3.62
CA TYR A 154 -19.87 -10.19 -4.86
C TYR A 154 -18.78 -9.30 -5.49
N GLY A 155 -17.68 -9.04 -4.76
CA GLY A 155 -16.51 -8.28 -5.21
C GLY A 155 -15.58 -9.03 -6.17
N TYR A 156 -15.71 -10.35 -6.27
CA TYR A 156 -14.81 -11.20 -7.05
C TYR A 156 -15.49 -11.82 -8.26
N ARG A 157 -14.71 -12.08 -9.30
CA ARG A 157 -15.08 -12.87 -10.47
C ARG A 157 -13.98 -13.89 -10.79
N LEU A 158 -14.32 -14.93 -11.54
CA LEU A 158 -13.32 -15.83 -12.11
C LEU A 158 -12.49 -15.03 -13.11
N LYS A 159 -11.15 -15.10 -13.00
CA LYS A 159 -10.26 -14.49 -13.98
C LYS A 159 -10.35 -15.28 -15.28
N GLU A 160 -10.55 -14.59 -16.40
CA GLU A 160 -10.73 -15.24 -17.70
C GLU A 160 -9.55 -16.16 -18.05
N GLY A 161 -9.88 -17.38 -18.45
CA GLY A 161 -8.92 -18.43 -18.81
C GLY A 161 -8.15 -19.02 -17.64
N SER A 162 -8.59 -18.81 -16.39
CA SER A 162 -7.89 -19.29 -15.20
C SER A 162 -8.43 -20.59 -14.62
N LEU A 163 -9.59 -21.05 -15.08
CA LEU A 163 -10.18 -22.31 -14.65
C LEU A 163 -9.50 -23.48 -15.35
N MET A 164 -8.91 -24.39 -14.57
CA MET A 164 -8.07 -25.48 -15.07
C MET A 164 -8.45 -26.82 -14.44
N ALA A 165 -8.31 -27.89 -15.22
CA ALA A 165 -8.29 -29.28 -14.76
C ALA A 165 -6.89 -29.86 -15.01
N ASN A 166 -6.12 -30.15 -13.97
CA ASN A 166 -4.73 -30.63 -14.10
C ASN A 166 -3.88 -29.79 -15.07
N ASP A 167 -3.94 -28.46 -14.93
CA ASP A 167 -3.26 -27.47 -15.79
C ASP A 167 -3.80 -27.37 -17.24
N ILE A 168 -4.91 -28.03 -17.56
CA ILE A 168 -5.60 -27.90 -18.85
C ILE A 168 -6.75 -26.90 -18.71
N PRO A 169 -6.83 -25.84 -19.55
CA PRO A 169 -7.92 -24.87 -19.49
C PRO A 169 -9.29 -25.52 -19.71
N ILE A 170 -10.24 -25.17 -18.84
CA ILE A 170 -11.65 -25.51 -18.98
C ILE A 170 -12.33 -24.38 -19.75
N ASP A 171 -13.19 -24.74 -20.70
CA ASP A 171 -13.99 -23.76 -21.44
C ASP A 171 -15.02 -23.08 -20.51
N GLU A 172 -14.79 -21.80 -20.23
CA GLU A 172 -15.60 -20.98 -19.32
C GLU A 172 -16.98 -20.63 -19.89
N SER A 173 -17.26 -20.92 -21.16
CA SER A 173 -18.62 -20.81 -21.73
C SER A 173 -19.52 -22.00 -21.38
N THR A 174 -18.91 -23.15 -21.04
CA THR A 174 -19.64 -24.39 -20.73
C THR A 174 -19.41 -24.90 -19.31
N PHE A 175 -18.38 -24.39 -18.62
CA PHE A 175 -17.94 -24.84 -17.29
C PHE A 175 -17.86 -26.36 -17.18
N SER A 176 -17.33 -27.02 -18.20
CA SER A 176 -17.31 -28.48 -18.26
C SER A 176 -16.04 -29.03 -18.88
N PHE A 177 -15.64 -30.23 -18.45
CA PHE A 177 -14.51 -30.95 -19.01
C PHE A 177 -14.82 -32.43 -19.17
N VAL A 178 -14.07 -33.11 -20.03
CA VAL A 178 -14.14 -34.56 -20.21
C VAL A 178 -13.12 -35.21 -19.30
N MET A 179 -13.56 -36.17 -18.47
CA MET A 179 -12.72 -36.82 -17.48
C MET A 179 -11.54 -37.55 -18.17
N PRO A 180 -10.29 -37.23 -17.82
CA PRO A 180 -9.10 -37.91 -18.35
C PRO A 180 -8.89 -39.28 -17.67
N SER A 181 -7.85 -39.98 -18.11
CA SER A 181 -7.45 -41.30 -17.62
C SER A 181 -6.76 -41.27 -16.23
N SER A 182 -7.03 -40.23 -15.43
CA SER A 182 -6.37 -39.95 -14.15
C SER A 182 -7.26 -39.07 -13.28
N GLU A 183 -6.91 -38.95 -11.99
CA GLU A 183 -7.55 -37.99 -11.08
C GLU A 183 -7.39 -36.56 -11.59
N VAL A 184 -8.39 -35.72 -11.30
CA VAL A 184 -8.43 -34.32 -11.73
C VAL A 184 -8.41 -33.41 -10.52
N PHE A 185 -7.52 -32.44 -10.53
CA PHE A 185 -7.52 -31.31 -9.62
C PHE A 185 -8.02 -30.05 -10.33
N ILE A 186 -9.07 -29.44 -9.80
CA ILE A 186 -9.65 -28.20 -10.31
C ILE A 186 -8.98 -27.02 -9.63
N SER A 187 -8.28 -26.21 -10.42
CA SER A 187 -7.69 -24.93 -10.02
C SER A 187 -8.40 -23.75 -10.69
N ALA A 188 -8.50 -22.61 -9.99
CA ALA A 188 -9.08 -21.38 -10.51
C ALA A 188 -8.40 -20.16 -9.89
N VAL A 189 -8.33 -19.05 -10.62
CA VAL A 189 -7.88 -17.76 -10.08
C VAL A 189 -9.04 -16.79 -10.07
N PHE A 190 -9.26 -16.13 -8.93
CA PHE A 190 -10.28 -15.10 -8.80
C PHE A 190 -9.64 -13.71 -8.76
N GLU A 191 -10.29 -12.73 -9.36
CA GLU A 191 -9.86 -11.34 -9.35
C GLU A 191 -10.99 -10.41 -8.92
N LEU A 192 -10.63 -9.23 -8.41
CA LEU A 192 -11.59 -8.18 -8.11
C LEU A 192 -12.17 -7.62 -9.41
N ARG A 193 -13.50 -7.60 -9.52
CA ARG A 193 -14.20 -6.95 -10.63
C ARG A 193 -14.35 -5.45 -10.38
N PRO A 194 -14.29 -4.61 -11.42
CA PRO A 194 -14.65 -3.21 -11.30
C PRO A 194 -16.17 -3.05 -11.13
N PHE A 195 -16.58 -2.00 -10.42
CA PHE A 195 -17.96 -1.58 -10.19
C PHE A 195 -18.15 -0.16 -10.72
N ASP A 196 -19.36 0.17 -11.16
CA ASP A 196 -19.67 1.46 -11.78
C ASP A 196 -19.88 2.56 -10.75
N ILE A 197 -19.55 3.81 -11.11
CA ILE A 197 -19.73 5.00 -10.28
C ILE A 197 -20.60 5.99 -11.04
N ASN A 198 -21.79 6.25 -10.52
CA ASN A 198 -22.78 7.11 -11.17
C ASN A 198 -23.04 8.36 -10.32
N VAL A 199 -23.17 9.53 -10.93
CA VAL A 199 -23.61 10.75 -10.26
C VAL A 199 -25.08 10.97 -10.59
N ILE A 200 -25.92 11.06 -9.56
CA ILE A 200 -27.34 11.27 -9.72
C ILE A 200 -27.60 12.74 -10.05
N ASN A 201 -28.39 12.95 -11.11
CA ASN A 201 -28.77 14.27 -11.62
C ASN A 201 -27.56 15.17 -11.95
N GLU A 202 -26.45 14.59 -12.42
CA GLU A 202 -25.18 15.29 -12.76
C GLU A 202 -25.43 16.54 -13.64
N GLU A 203 -26.41 16.46 -14.54
CA GLU A 203 -26.80 17.51 -15.49
C GLU A 203 -27.56 18.70 -14.87
N TYR A 204 -28.13 18.54 -13.66
CA TYR A 204 -29.00 19.53 -13.00
C TYR A 204 -28.40 20.13 -11.72
N LEU A 205 -27.11 19.90 -11.49
CA LEU A 205 -26.41 20.41 -10.32
C LEU A 205 -26.21 21.93 -10.39
N ASP A 206 -26.34 22.62 -9.26
CA ASP A 206 -25.92 24.04 -9.08
C ASP A 206 -24.38 24.15 -8.95
N GLY A 207 -23.67 23.35 -9.74
CA GLY A 207 -22.23 23.14 -9.76
C GLY A 207 -21.88 21.98 -10.70
N LYS A 208 -20.64 21.51 -10.67
CA LYS A 208 -20.15 20.36 -11.44
C LYS A 208 -19.41 19.41 -10.50
N ILE A 209 -19.42 18.11 -10.77
CA ILE A 209 -18.52 17.16 -10.11
C ILE A 209 -17.60 16.52 -11.15
N LEU A 210 -16.32 16.42 -10.84
CA LEU A 210 -15.31 15.73 -11.64
C LEU A 210 -14.95 14.44 -10.91
N LEU A 211 -15.11 13.29 -11.57
CA LEU A 211 -14.71 11.99 -11.01
C LEU A 211 -13.33 11.60 -11.56
N GLY A 212 -12.45 11.08 -10.70
CA GLY A 212 -11.16 10.54 -11.09
C GLY A 212 -11.27 9.22 -11.87
N ALA A 213 -12.35 8.46 -11.66
CA ALA A 213 -12.68 7.25 -12.42
C ALA A 213 -14.21 7.01 -12.42
N ARG A 214 -14.76 6.50 -13.52
CA ARG A 214 -16.18 6.07 -13.61
C ARG A 214 -16.40 4.59 -13.27
N THR A 215 -15.31 3.82 -13.11
CA THR A 215 -15.34 2.44 -12.62
C THR A 215 -14.15 2.22 -11.68
N ALA A 216 -14.33 1.47 -10.59
CA ALA A 216 -13.25 1.13 -9.67
C ALA A 216 -13.46 -0.27 -9.05
N LYS A 217 -12.37 -0.97 -8.72
CA LYS A 217 -12.42 -2.25 -8.00
C LYS A 217 -12.61 -1.99 -6.51
N ARG A 218 -13.27 -2.93 -5.83
CA ARG A 218 -13.48 -2.84 -4.38
C ARG A 218 -12.16 -2.58 -3.64
N GLY A 219 -12.13 -1.53 -2.82
CA GLY A 219 -10.94 -1.11 -2.07
C GLY A 219 -10.10 -0.03 -2.76
N GLU A 220 -10.32 0.25 -4.04
CA GLU A 220 -9.67 1.38 -4.72
C GLU A 220 -10.27 2.72 -4.24
N ILE A 221 -9.41 3.73 -4.15
CA ILE A 221 -9.82 5.09 -3.80
C ILE A 221 -10.27 5.80 -5.08
N VAL A 222 -11.52 6.27 -5.07
CA VAL A 222 -12.08 7.10 -6.13
C VAL A 222 -12.03 8.54 -5.63
N SER A 223 -11.19 9.37 -6.25
CA SER A 223 -11.19 10.81 -6.01
C SER A 223 -12.29 11.51 -6.81
N PHE A 224 -12.81 12.60 -6.27
CA PHE A 224 -13.77 13.45 -6.96
C PHE A 224 -13.62 14.89 -6.50
N TYR A 225 -13.99 15.85 -7.36
CA TYR A 225 -13.92 17.27 -7.04
C TYR A 225 -15.23 17.97 -7.42
N ALA A 226 -15.89 18.57 -6.44
CA ALA A 226 -17.12 19.32 -6.66
C ALA A 226 -16.81 20.82 -6.81
N ILE A 227 -17.17 21.38 -7.95
CA ILE A 227 -16.99 22.77 -8.34
C ILE A 227 -18.35 23.46 -8.21
N PRO A 228 -18.62 24.25 -7.16
CA PRO A 228 -19.88 24.97 -7.05
C PRO A 228 -20.01 26.06 -8.10
N LYS A 229 -21.23 26.30 -8.57
CA LYS A 229 -21.55 27.46 -9.41
C LYS A 229 -21.43 28.74 -8.59
N MET A 230 -21.09 29.85 -9.25
CA MET A 230 -20.96 31.16 -8.61
C MET A 230 -22.21 31.53 -7.78
N GLY A 231 -22.01 31.81 -6.48
CA GLY A 231 -23.09 32.10 -5.52
C GLY A 231 -23.59 30.91 -4.71
N TYR A 232 -23.01 29.72 -4.90
CA TYR A 232 -23.34 28.48 -4.18
C TYR A 232 -22.08 27.91 -3.51
N LYS A 233 -22.29 27.10 -2.47
CA LYS A 233 -21.28 26.26 -1.82
C LYS A 233 -21.75 24.81 -1.84
N VAL A 234 -20.82 23.86 -1.85
CA VAL A 234 -21.15 22.44 -1.67
C VAL A 234 -21.78 22.28 -0.28
N GLU A 235 -23.00 21.77 -0.23
CA GLU A 235 -23.74 21.54 1.01
C GLU A 235 -23.50 20.12 1.51
N SER A 236 -23.60 19.12 0.63
CA SER A 236 -23.29 17.73 0.97
C SER A 236 -22.94 16.91 -0.27
N ILE A 237 -22.16 15.85 -0.08
CA ILE A 237 -21.95 14.79 -1.05
C ILE A 237 -22.25 13.49 -0.32
N THR A 238 -23.07 12.61 -0.89
CA THR A 238 -23.58 11.40 -0.22
C THR A 238 -23.54 10.21 -1.16
N ILE A 239 -23.25 9.03 -0.64
CA ILE A 239 -23.43 7.78 -1.38
C ILE A 239 -24.85 7.27 -1.10
N LEU A 240 -25.68 7.14 -2.13
CA LEU A 240 -27.08 6.78 -1.99
C LEU A 240 -27.31 5.30 -1.70
N ASN A 241 -26.36 4.43 -2.01
CA ASN A 241 -26.48 2.98 -1.77
C ASN A 241 -26.53 2.62 -0.28
N ASN A 242 -25.99 3.46 0.59
CA ASN A 242 -25.89 3.27 2.04
C ASN A 242 -26.29 4.52 2.85
N GLY A 243 -26.54 5.67 2.21
CA GLY A 243 -26.97 6.91 2.85
C GLY A 243 -25.86 7.64 3.61
N GLU A 244 -24.60 7.24 3.43
CA GLU A 244 -23.44 7.79 4.12
C GLU A 244 -22.98 9.10 3.46
N PRO A 245 -22.80 10.19 4.21
CA PRO A 245 -22.16 11.41 3.71
C PRO A 245 -20.68 11.15 3.43
N ILE A 246 -20.21 11.59 2.26
CA ILE A 246 -18.79 11.60 1.91
C ILE A 246 -18.18 12.90 2.43
N ILE A 247 -17.23 12.78 3.35
CA ILE A 247 -16.49 13.92 3.90
C ILE A 247 -15.13 13.97 3.21
N GLY A 248 -14.91 15.01 2.40
CA GLY A 248 -13.69 15.19 1.59
C GLY A 248 -13.92 15.01 0.09
N ASN A 249 -12.83 14.73 -0.64
CA ASN A 249 -12.76 14.66 -2.10
C ASN A 249 -12.44 13.24 -2.61
N SER A 250 -12.74 12.20 -1.82
CA SER A 250 -12.58 10.80 -2.23
C SER A 250 -13.42 9.84 -1.40
N PHE A 251 -13.67 8.64 -1.92
CA PHE A 251 -14.27 7.52 -1.20
C PHE A 251 -13.64 6.18 -1.62
N ILE A 252 -13.77 5.14 -0.78
CA ILE A 252 -13.29 3.80 -1.09
C ILE A 252 -14.40 3.00 -1.75
N MET A 253 -14.12 2.37 -2.90
CA MET A 253 -15.12 1.62 -3.65
C MET A 253 -15.58 0.37 -2.89
N GLY A 254 -16.90 0.21 -2.77
CA GLY A 254 -17.56 -0.94 -2.15
C GLY A 254 -17.64 -2.18 -3.05
N ALA A 255 -18.43 -3.17 -2.65
CA ALA A 255 -18.68 -4.39 -3.43
C ALA A 255 -19.93 -4.29 -4.34
N PHE A 256 -20.28 -3.08 -4.78
CA PHE A 256 -21.45 -2.78 -5.60
C PHE A 256 -21.27 -1.44 -6.33
N ASP A 257 -22.02 -1.23 -7.41
CA ASP A 257 -22.04 0.03 -8.16
C ASP A 257 -22.48 1.17 -7.25
N THR A 258 -21.75 2.28 -7.25
CA THR A 258 -21.90 3.38 -6.30
C THR A 258 -22.62 4.55 -6.95
N ASN A 259 -23.75 4.97 -6.38
CA ASN A 259 -24.45 6.17 -6.82
C ASN A 259 -24.17 7.34 -5.86
N ILE A 260 -23.64 8.44 -6.38
CA ILE A 260 -23.27 9.66 -5.65
C ILE A 260 -24.37 10.70 -5.87
N ASN A 261 -24.78 11.37 -4.80
CA ASN A 261 -25.65 12.54 -4.83
C ASN A 261 -24.90 13.74 -4.27
N VAL A 262 -24.95 14.86 -4.98
CA VAL A 262 -24.28 16.12 -4.62
C VAL A 262 -25.34 17.19 -4.42
N SER A 263 -25.31 17.90 -3.30
CA SER A 263 -26.18 19.06 -3.04
C SER A 263 -25.36 20.34 -2.87
N PHE A 264 -25.94 21.45 -3.31
CA PHE A 264 -25.35 22.78 -3.22
C PHE A 264 -26.32 23.71 -2.48
N SER A 265 -25.80 24.62 -1.67
CA SER A 265 -26.57 25.66 -0.96
C SER A 265 -26.12 27.05 -1.38
N LYS A 266 -27.05 28.01 -1.40
CA LYS A 266 -26.75 29.40 -1.78
C LYS A 266 -26.01 30.13 -0.65
N ILE A 267 -25.05 31.00 -0.99
CA ILE A 267 -24.25 31.77 -0.02
C ILE A 267 -25.04 33.01 0.45
N ASP A 268 -25.13 33.23 1.78
CA ASP A 268 -25.78 34.41 2.39
C ASP A 268 -24.78 35.59 2.54
N LEU A 269 -25.12 36.73 1.93
CA LEU A 269 -24.25 37.87 1.60
C LEU A 269 -24.06 38.96 2.70
N TYR A 270 -24.34 38.71 3.97
CA TYR A 270 -24.52 39.80 4.95
C TYR A 270 -23.43 40.02 6.01
N ASP A 271 -22.39 39.19 6.09
CA ASP A 271 -21.27 39.42 7.03
C ASP A 271 -20.02 39.92 6.28
N GLN A 272 -19.43 41.03 6.74
CA GLN A 272 -18.16 41.58 6.23
C GLN A 272 -17.10 41.54 7.34
N PHE A 273 -15.93 41.00 7.01
CA PHE A 273 -14.78 40.87 7.92
C PHE A 273 -13.69 41.88 7.54
N LYS A 274 -12.90 42.30 8.52
CA LYS A 274 -11.89 43.37 8.39
C LYS A 274 -10.53 42.82 7.94
N ILE A 275 -9.82 43.60 7.15
CA ILE A 275 -8.43 43.32 6.73
C ILE A 275 -7.50 44.35 7.38
N GLU A 276 -6.55 43.87 8.18
CA GLU A 276 -5.53 44.65 8.88
C GLU A 276 -4.16 44.46 8.21
N LYS A 277 -3.33 45.49 8.19
CA LYS A 277 -2.04 45.51 7.52
C LYS A 277 -0.93 45.84 8.51
N ARG A 278 0.12 45.03 8.59
CA ARG A 278 1.31 45.33 9.38
C ARG A 278 2.13 46.42 8.66
N GLN A 279 2.68 47.36 9.43
CA GLN A 279 3.54 48.43 8.89
C GLN A 279 5.00 48.04 8.95
N TYR A 280 5.76 48.43 7.93
CA TYR A 280 7.20 48.23 7.86
C TYR A 280 7.92 49.55 7.56
N PRO A 281 9.16 49.75 8.06
CA PRO A 281 9.91 50.97 7.78
C PRO A 281 10.30 51.11 6.31
N ASN A 282 10.54 49.98 5.63
CA ASN A 282 11.11 49.92 4.28
C ASN A 282 10.22 49.12 3.29
N ALA A 283 8.93 48.93 3.63
CA ALA A 283 7.93 48.39 2.71
C ALA A 283 6.50 48.76 3.13
N ASP A 284 5.58 48.75 2.16
CA ASP A 284 4.15 49.00 2.35
C ASP A 284 3.29 47.87 1.77
N ILE A 285 2.23 47.49 2.47
CA ILE A 285 1.22 46.52 2.00
C ILE A 285 -0.04 47.27 1.54
N ASN A 286 -0.40 47.13 0.27
CA ASN A 286 -1.58 47.68 -0.35
C ASN A 286 -2.65 46.59 -0.55
N CYS A 287 -3.93 46.92 -0.40
CA CYS A 287 -5.04 45.97 -0.62
C CYS A 287 -6.15 46.63 -1.42
N SER A 288 -6.87 45.85 -2.23
CA SER A 288 -8.03 46.34 -3.01
C SER A 288 -9.17 46.84 -2.13
N GLN A 289 -9.34 46.24 -0.95
CA GLN A 289 -10.40 46.58 0.00
C GLN A 289 -9.93 46.37 1.45
N ASN A 290 -10.58 47.07 2.38
CA ASN A 290 -10.30 46.96 3.82
C ASN A 290 -11.33 46.07 4.56
N PHE A 291 -12.42 45.69 3.87
CA PHE A 291 -13.45 44.77 4.33
C PHE A 291 -13.89 43.88 3.17
N ALA A 292 -14.22 42.63 3.45
CA ALA A 292 -14.70 41.67 2.45
C ALA A 292 -15.64 40.65 3.11
N SER A 293 -16.61 40.15 2.35
CA SER A 293 -17.49 39.07 2.81
C SER A 293 -16.82 37.70 2.65
N PRO A 294 -17.13 36.70 3.49
CA PRO A 294 -16.55 35.37 3.34
C PRO A 294 -16.79 34.80 1.94
N GLY A 295 -15.72 34.31 1.31
CA GLY A 295 -15.75 33.82 -0.08
C GLY A 295 -15.45 34.89 -1.14
N GLU A 296 -15.33 36.17 -0.77
CA GLU A 296 -14.92 37.25 -1.68
C GLU A 296 -13.38 37.27 -1.84
N TYR A 297 -12.88 37.40 -3.07
CA TYR A 297 -11.43 37.43 -3.34
C TYR A 297 -10.87 38.84 -3.11
N VAL A 298 -9.82 38.95 -2.30
CA VAL A 298 -9.18 40.20 -1.89
C VAL A 298 -7.78 40.25 -2.50
N TYR A 299 -7.53 41.24 -3.35
CA TYR A 299 -6.22 41.46 -3.96
C TYR A 299 -5.31 42.27 -3.02
N PHE A 300 -4.01 41.95 -2.99
CA PHE A 300 -3.01 42.75 -2.28
C PHE A 300 -1.68 42.84 -3.05
N ASP A 301 -0.90 43.86 -2.73
CA ASP A 301 0.43 44.12 -3.28
C ASP A 301 1.39 44.56 -2.15
N VAL A 302 2.68 44.25 -2.25
CA VAL A 302 3.69 44.64 -1.25
C VAL A 302 4.85 45.32 -1.95
N VAL A 303 5.08 46.59 -1.62
CA VAL A 303 6.10 47.44 -2.26
C VAL A 303 7.23 47.67 -1.26
N SER A 304 8.46 47.28 -1.59
CA SER A 304 9.67 47.52 -0.75
C SER A 304 10.57 48.63 -1.31
N ASP A 305 11.41 49.20 -0.45
CA ASP A 305 12.44 50.18 -0.81
C ASP A 305 13.57 49.55 -1.65
N GLN A 306 14.36 50.38 -2.35
CA GLN A 306 15.34 49.96 -3.37
C GLN A 306 16.41 48.95 -2.91
N ASP A 307 16.72 48.89 -1.61
CA ASP A 307 17.73 47.97 -1.05
C ASP A 307 17.13 46.77 -0.30
N PHE A 308 15.81 46.59 -0.40
CA PHE A 308 15.07 45.54 0.28
C PHE A 308 14.18 44.76 -0.68
N PHE A 309 14.03 43.46 -0.43
CA PHE A 309 13.08 42.62 -1.17
C PHE A 309 12.12 41.91 -0.22
N VAL A 310 10.93 41.62 -0.73
CA VAL A 310 9.88 40.87 -0.03
C VAL A 310 10.11 39.40 -0.28
N GLU A 311 10.47 38.65 0.76
CA GLU A 311 10.73 37.22 0.68
C GLU A 311 9.44 36.38 0.73
N SER A 312 8.50 36.76 1.61
CA SER A 312 7.23 36.04 1.80
C SER A 312 6.15 36.97 2.33
N VAL A 313 4.88 36.65 2.07
CA VAL A 313 3.70 37.38 2.57
C VAL A 313 2.74 36.38 3.23
N TYR A 314 2.06 36.79 4.29
CA TYR A 314 1.22 35.97 5.14
C TYR A 314 -0.13 36.65 5.43
N ALA A 315 -1.22 35.87 5.43
CA ALA A 315 -2.52 36.25 5.98
C ALA A 315 -2.78 35.43 7.24
N ASN A 316 -2.88 36.07 8.41
CA ASN A 316 -3.06 35.38 9.70
C ASN A 316 -2.04 34.23 9.88
N GLU A 317 -0.76 34.50 9.60
CA GLU A 317 0.36 33.55 9.73
C GLU A 317 0.42 32.44 8.66
N ILE A 318 -0.53 32.39 7.74
CA ILE A 318 -0.50 31.47 6.58
C ILE A 318 0.18 32.16 5.40
N GLN A 319 1.24 31.57 4.86
CA GLN A 319 1.95 32.10 3.70
C GLN A 319 1.06 32.10 2.45
N ILE A 320 1.04 33.20 1.72
CA ILE A 320 0.24 33.39 0.51
C ILE A 320 1.16 33.44 -0.72
N TYR A 321 0.86 32.58 -1.68
CA TYR A 321 1.62 32.40 -2.93
C TYR A 321 0.92 33.01 -4.14
N GLU A 322 -0.12 33.82 -3.93
CA GLU A 322 -0.83 34.58 -4.96
C GLU A 322 -0.93 36.05 -4.51
N ASN A 323 -1.17 36.97 -5.45
CA ASN A 323 -1.37 38.39 -5.15
C ASN A 323 -2.80 38.68 -4.65
N GLY A 324 -3.37 37.73 -3.90
CA GLY A 324 -4.68 37.83 -3.29
C GLY A 324 -5.03 36.61 -2.44
N PHE A 325 -6.19 36.65 -1.78
CA PHE A 325 -6.72 35.56 -0.99
C PHE A 325 -8.25 35.58 -0.95
N ILE A 326 -8.88 34.42 -0.76
CA ILE A 326 -10.33 34.35 -0.50
C ILE A 326 -10.58 34.71 0.96
N MET A 327 -11.46 35.69 1.19
CA MET A 327 -11.76 36.17 2.53
C MET A 327 -12.35 35.04 3.39
N PRO A 328 -11.73 34.70 4.53
CA PRO A 328 -12.26 33.69 5.43
C PRO A 328 -13.39 34.25 6.31
N PHE A 329 -14.06 33.39 7.08
CA PHE A 329 -15.06 33.78 8.09
C PHE A 329 -14.43 34.42 9.35
N LYS A 330 -13.35 35.19 9.20
CA LYS A 330 -12.67 35.93 10.28
C LYS A 330 -11.88 37.11 9.71
N ASN A 331 -11.51 38.06 10.57
CA ASN A 331 -10.62 39.16 10.17
C ASN A 331 -9.26 38.61 9.73
N VAL A 332 -8.61 39.31 8.80
CA VAL A 332 -7.30 38.92 8.24
C VAL A 332 -6.25 39.98 8.56
N THR A 333 -5.12 39.58 9.10
CA THR A 333 -3.93 40.43 9.24
C THR A 333 -2.90 40.03 8.19
N LEU A 334 -2.58 40.95 7.28
CA LEU A 334 -1.50 40.82 6.31
C LEU A 334 -0.17 41.26 6.88
N SER A 335 0.85 40.44 6.66
CA SER A 335 2.24 40.69 7.05
C SER A 335 3.20 40.11 6.02
N ALA A 336 4.42 40.64 5.95
CA ALA A 336 5.47 40.20 5.04
C ALA A 336 6.83 40.05 5.75
N THR A 337 7.72 39.24 5.16
CA THR A 337 9.14 39.14 5.52
C THR A 337 9.95 39.95 4.53
N ILE A 338 10.77 40.89 5.03
CA ILE A 338 11.57 41.81 4.23
C ILE A 338 13.04 41.57 4.54
N LYS A 339 13.88 41.44 3.50
CA LYS A 339 15.33 41.24 3.62
C LYS A 339 16.11 42.30 2.85
N GLU A 340 17.31 42.62 3.35
CA GLU A 340 18.25 43.55 2.69
C GLU A 340 19.05 42.81 1.60
N ILE A 341 19.32 43.48 0.48
CA ILE A 341 20.09 42.94 -0.63
C ILE A 341 21.60 43.00 -0.30
N ASN A 342 22.30 41.88 -0.46
CA ASN A 342 23.73 41.80 -0.16
C ASN A 342 24.59 41.94 -1.44
N TYR A 343 25.03 43.16 -1.72
CA TYR A 343 25.82 43.49 -2.92
C TYR A 343 27.30 43.03 -2.90
N SER A 344 27.78 42.43 -1.80
CA SER A 344 29.21 42.11 -1.64
C SER A 344 29.65 40.80 -2.32
N GLU A 345 28.71 39.87 -2.53
CA GLU A 345 28.93 38.58 -3.16
C GLU A 345 28.10 38.49 -4.45
N LYS A 346 28.61 37.76 -5.45
CA LYS A 346 27.92 37.52 -6.72
C LYS A 346 27.88 36.03 -7.02
N TYR A 347 26.73 35.58 -7.48
CA TYR A 347 26.41 34.20 -7.79
C TYR A 347 26.00 34.09 -9.26
N GLN A 348 26.33 32.96 -9.91
CA GLN A 348 26.02 32.73 -11.30
C GLN A 348 24.59 32.18 -11.45
N LEU A 349 23.81 32.75 -12.39
CA LEU A 349 22.50 32.25 -12.76
C LEU A 349 22.56 31.63 -14.16
N THR A 350 22.25 30.34 -14.26
CA THR A 350 22.16 29.62 -15.55
C THR A 350 20.70 29.43 -15.92
N LEU A 351 20.27 29.98 -17.05
CA LEU A 351 18.92 29.77 -17.57
C LEU A 351 18.85 28.48 -18.40
N SER A 352 17.91 27.60 -18.05
CA SER A 352 17.62 26.33 -18.71
C SER A 352 16.17 26.34 -19.18
N GLN A 353 15.91 26.12 -20.47
CA GLN A 353 14.54 26.11 -21.02
C GLN A 353 14.19 24.70 -21.53
N GLN A 354 13.04 24.17 -21.12
CA GLN A 354 12.48 22.91 -21.67
C GLN A 354 11.95 23.18 -23.10
N PRO A 355 12.25 22.33 -24.10
CA PRO A 355 11.82 22.56 -25.47
C PRO A 355 10.35 22.17 -25.69
N PHE A 356 9.51 23.12 -26.14
CA PHE A 356 8.17 22.87 -26.72
C PHE A 356 8.15 23.20 -28.23
N PRO A 357 7.24 22.60 -29.04
CA PRO A 357 7.39 22.58 -30.49
C PRO A 357 6.99 23.88 -31.19
N ILE A 358 7.89 24.31 -32.09
CA ILE A 358 7.73 25.25 -33.23
C ILE A 358 7.79 26.75 -32.89
N GLY A 359 8.92 27.37 -33.23
CA GLY A 359 9.09 28.83 -33.35
C GLY A 359 9.67 29.52 -32.12
N SER A 360 10.86 29.08 -31.69
CA SER A 360 11.60 29.56 -30.52
C SER A 360 11.65 31.10 -30.38
N GLN A 361 10.81 31.64 -29.50
CA GLN A 361 11.13 32.87 -28.81
C GLN A 361 11.76 32.49 -27.45
N ILE A 362 12.95 33.01 -27.18
CA ILE A 362 13.77 32.61 -26.03
C ILE A 362 13.50 33.62 -24.92
N VAL A 363 13.03 33.15 -23.76
CA VAL A 363 12.99 33.99 -22.54
C VAL A 363 14.43 34.31 -22.18
N LYS A 364 14.75 35.59 -21.99
CA LYS A 364 16.08 36.02 -21.59
C LYS A 364 16.03 36.68 -20.23
N ILE A 365 17.19 36.77 -19.60
CA ILE A 365 17.38 37.67 -18.47
C ILE A 365 17.55 39.08 -19.04
N GLU A 366 16.83 40.05 -18.48
CA GLU A 366 16.91 41.44 -18.91
C GLU A 366 18.36 41.96 -18.77
N GLY A 367 18.89 42.51 -19.87
CA GLY A 367 20.27 42.97 -19.95
C GLY A 367 21.35 41.88 -20.11
N ASP A 368 20.97 40.63 -20.39
CA ASP A 368 21.87 39.47 -20.60
C ASP A 368 22.83 39.23 -19.42
N LYS A 369 22.37 39.49 -18.19
CA LYS A 369 23.18 39.37 -16.98
C LYS A 369 23.29 37.91 -16.53
N GLU A 370 24.51 37.43 -16.30
CA GLU A 370 24.77 36.05 -15.80
C GLU A 370 25.11 35.97 -14.31
N TYR A 371 25.38 37.11 -13.67
CA TYR A 371 25.82 37.19 -12.28
C TYR A 371 24.99 38.18 -11.47
N PHE A 372 24.41 37.73 -10.36
CA PHE A 372 23.55 38.50 -9.48
C PHE A 372 24.07 38.50 -8.04
N SER A 373 23.80 39.56 -7.30
CA SER A 373 24.03 39.60 -5.85
C SER A 373 22.92 38.87 -5.09
N GLU A 374 23.20 38.33 -3.90
CA GLU A 374 22.18 37.65 -3.07
C GLU A 374 21.01 38.60 -2.78
N GLY A 375 19.79 38.18 -3.11
CA GLY A 375 18.57 38.98 -3.00
C GLY A 375 18.34 39.98 -4.14
N GLU A 376 19.25 40.08 -5.11
CA GLU A 376 19.05 40.92 -6.29
C GLU A 376 17.92 40.36 -7.16
N LYS A 377 17.00 41.24 -7.58
CA LYS A 377 15.88 40.88 -8.45
C LYS A 377 16.38 40.44 -9.82
N ILE A 378 15.86 39.31 -10.29
CA ILE A 378 16.10 38.77 -11.61
C ILE A 378 14.91 39.17 -12.48
N GLU A 379 15.14 40.05 -13.44
CA GLU A 379 14.11 40.46 -14.39
C GLU A 379 14.21 39.63 -15.67
N LEU A 380 13.08 39.08 -16.12
CA LEU A 380 13.01 38.30 -17.34
C LEU A 380 12.51 39.20 -18.48
N ASP A 381 13.28 39.26 -19.56
CA ASP A 381 12.84 39.84 -20.82
C ASP A 381 11.87 38.87 -21.51
N ILE A 382 10.59 39.16 -21.33
CA ILE A 382 9.45 38.46 -21.94
C ILE A 382 8.91 39.20 -23.16
N SER A 383 9.60 40.21 -23.67
CA SER A 383 9.16 40.97 -24.85
C SER A 383 8.99 40.10 -26.09
N ALA A 384 9.72 38.99 -26.13
CA ALA A 384 9.61 37.92 -27.10
C ALA A 384 8.69 36.80 -26.58
N LEU A 385 7.55 37.08 -25.95
CA LEU A 385 6.51 36.08 -25.68
C LEU A 385 5.14 36.65 -26.06
N SER A 386 4.91 36.84 -27.37
CA SER A 386 3.66 37.46 -27.87
C SER A 386 2.41 36.64 -27.54
N ASP A 387 2.49 35.33 -27.73
CA ASP A 387 1.36 34.40 -27.64
C ASP A 387 1.49 33.41 -26.46
N TYR A 388 2.50 33.61 -25.62
CA TYR A 388 2.88 32.69 -24.55
C TYR A 388 3.05 33.42 -23.22
N VAL A 389 2.58 32.84 -22.14
CA VAL A 389 2.89 33.25 -20.76
C VAL A 389 4.02 32.37 -20.27
N ILE A 390 4.74 32.87 -19.27
CA ILE A 390 5.51 31.98 -18.44
C ILE A 390 4.52 31.20 -17.57
N ASP A 391 4.51 29.89 -17.74
CA ASP A 391 3.67 28.93 -17.01
C ASP A 391 4.24 28.72 -15.61
N SER A 392 5.54 28.45 -15.54
CA SER A 392 6.27 28.26 -14.31
C SER A 392 7.70 28.77 -14.44
N VAL A 393 8.24 29.28 -13.34
CA VAL A 393 9.69 29.52 -13.18
C VAL A 393 10.13 28.74 -11.97
N ALA A 394 11.27 28.07 -12.04
CA ALA A 394 11.88 27.43 -10.89
C ALA A 394 13.36 27.83 -10.78
N ILE A 395 13.85 28.09 -9.58
CA ILE A 395 15.27 28.28 -9.31
C ILE A 395 15.76 27.09 -8.49
N ASN A 396 16.76 26.36 -9.00
CA ASN A 396 17.26 25.12 -8.39
C ASN A 396 16.16 24.07 -8.14
N GLY A 397 15.14 24.03 -9.00
CA GLY A 397 14.01 23.11 -8.90
C GLY A 397 12.89 23.56 -7.94
N VAL A 398 13.01 24.74 -7.32
CA VAL A 398 11.95 25.34 -6.49
C VAL A 398 11.15 26.34 -7.31
N PHE A 399 9.84 26.14 -7.43
CA PHE A 399 8.96 27.04 -8.18
C PHE A 399 8.88 28.43 -7.52
N MET A 400 8.95 29.46 -8.34
CA MET A 400 9.01 30.87 -7.98
C MET A 400 7.92 31.63 -8.72
N GLN A 401 7.35 32.65 -8.07
CA GLN A 401 6.52 33.64 -8.75
C GLN A 401 7.38 34.61 -9.56
N LEU A 402 6.85 35.07 -10.70
CA LEU A 402 7.59 35.91 -11.66
C LEU A 402 8.03 37.27 -11.08
N ASP A 403 7.20 37.86 -10.23
CA ASP A 403 7.42 39.13 -9.55
C ASP A 403 8.31 38.99 -8.29
N ARG A 404 8.62 37.75 -7.89
CA ARG A 404 9.47 37.42 -6.72
C ARG A 404 10.70 36.59 -7.09
N LEU A 405 11.21 36.77 -8.31
CA LEU A 405 12.45 36.15 -8.75
C LEU A 405 13.65 36.90 -8.16
N PHE A 406 14.22 36.38 -7.07
CA PHE A 406 15.42 36.94 -6.44
C PHE A 406 16.55 35.90 -6.44
N MET A 407 17.78 36.36 -6.61
CA MET A 407 18.95 35.48 -6.63
C MET A 407 19.22 34.86 -5.25
N PRO A 408 19.35 33.53 -5.14
CA PRO A 408 19.71 32.88 -3.88
C PRO A 408 21.20 33.03 -3.56
N LYS A 409 21.60 32.64 -2.33
CA LYS A 409 22.99 32.67 -1.84
C LYS A 409 23.87 31.52 -2.38
N ASN A 410 23.73 31.19 -3.65
CA ASN A 410 24.52 30.19 -4.35
C ASN A 410 24.30 30.30 -5.86
N ASP A 411 25.21 29.71 -6.64
CA ASP A 411 24.98 29.53 -8.07
C ASP A 411 23.67 28.76 -8.28
N ALA A 412 22.89 29.20 -9.25
CA ALA A 412 21.53 28.71 -9.41
C ALA A 412 21.19 28.41 -10.87
N VAL A 413 20.39 27.38 -11.09
CA VAL A 413 19.81 27.05 -12.38
C VAL A 413 18.35 27.48 -12.37
N MET A 414 18.01 28.47 -13.21
CA MET A 414 16.64 28.88 -13.43
C MET A 414 16.05 28.07 -14.57
N THR A 415 14.95 27.37 -14.32
CA THR A 415 14.14 26.70 -15.34
C THR A 415 12.90 27.55 -15.61
N VAL A 416 12.62 27.83 -16.88
CA VAL A 416 11.41 28.57 -17.27
C VAL A 416 10.60 27.70 -18.22
N GLU A 417 9.34 27.50 -17.87
CA GLU A 417 8.33 26.82 -18.69
C GLU A 417 7.35 27.86 -19.21
N VAL A 418 6.93 27.71 -20.46
CA VAL A 418 6.02 28.64 -21.13
C VAL A 418 4.78 27.91 -21.60
N ALA A 419 3.61 28.53 -21.41
CA ALA A 419 2.32 28.03 -21.85
C ALA A 419 1.67 29.01 -22.81
N TYR A 420 0.84 28.51 -23.73
CA TYR A 420 0.12 29.35 -24.69
C TYR A 420 -0.96 30.19 -23.99
N ARG A 421 -1.03 31.50 -24.27
CA ARG A 421 -1.95 32.46 -23.61
C ARG A 421 -3.41 32.35 -24.04
N GLY A 422 -3.71 31.61 -25.10
CA GLY A 422 -5.02 31.69 -25.76
C GLY A 422 -5.12 32.91 -26.67
N LYS A 423 -6.36 33.30 -27.00
CA LYS A 423 -6.70 34.39 -27.92
C LYS A 423 -6.90 35.68 -27.16
N ARG A 424 -6.49 36.80 -27.75
CA ARG A 424 -6.49 38.13 -27.11
C ARG A 424 -7.75 38.93 -27.39
N ILE A 425 -8.17 39.71 -26.40
CA ILE A 425 -9.25 40.70 -26.53
C ILE A 425 -8.65 42.12 -26.55
N TYR A 426 -8.91 42.85 -27.63
CA TYR A 426 -8.50 44.25 -27.81
C TYR A 426 -9.71 45.16 -27.59
N PHE A 427 -9.56 46.28 -26.88
CA PHE A 427 -10.64 47.28 -26.81
C PHE A 427 -10.57 48.25 -27.98
N HIS A 428 -11.71 48.51 -28.61
CA HIS A 428 -11.84 49.50 -29.65
C HIS A 428 -11.90 50.91 -29.04
N GLU A 429 -11.17 51.85 -29.65
CA GLU A 429 -11.02 53.24 -29.16
C GLU A 429 -12.35 54.02 -29.09
N GLU A 430 -13.36 53.61 -29.87
CA GLU A 430 -14.68 54.28 -29.93
C GLU A 430 -15.72 53.72 -28.94
N SER A 431 -15.32 52.92 -27.95
CA SER A 431 -16.25 52.40 -26.93
C SER A 431 -16.88 53.56 -26.12
N THR A 432 -18.22 53.65 -26.09
CA THR A 432 -18.95 54.75 -25.43
C THR A 432 -19.38 54.43 -23.99
N VAL A 433 -19.18 53.19 -23.52
CA VAL A 433 -19.45 52.76 -22.14
C VAL A 433 -18.20 52.07 -21.59
N ASN A 434 -17.69 52.50 -20.43
CA ASN A 434 -16.56 51.81 -19.82
C ASN A 434 -17.00 50.47 -19.22
N VAL A 435 -16.33 49.40 -19.64
CA VAL A 435 -16.58 48.05 -19.14
C VAL A 435 -15.26 47.37 -18.81
N SER A 436 -15.26 46.47 -17.83
CA SER A 436 -14.18 45.52 -17.61
C SER A 436 -14.61 44.13 -18.06
N LEU A 437 -13.65 43.36 -18.56
CA LEU A 437 -13.83 41.96 -18.93
C LEU A 437 -13.18 41.07 -17.88
N SER A 438 -13.70 39.85 -17.70
CA SER A 438 -13.12 38.88 -16.77
C SER A 438 -11.73 38.38 -17.18
N HIS A 439 -11.40 38.47 -18.48
CA HIS A 439 -10.12 38.05 -19.03
C HIS A 439 -9.67 39.00 -20.15
N GLU A 440 -8.37 39.26 -20.25
CA GLU A 440 -7.77 39.95 -21.41
C GLU A 440 -7.31 38.97 -22.51
N TYR A 441 -7.06 37.71 -22.12
CA TYR A 441 -6.77 36.57 -22.98
C TYR A 441 -7.58 35.37 -22.50
N ALA A 442 -8.11 34.58 -23.42
CA ALA A 442 -8.92 33.42 -23.09
C ALA A 442 -8.79 32.32 -24.14
N LEU A 443 -8.96 31.07 -23.72
CA LEU A 443 -9.02 29.93 -24.63
C LEU A 443 -10.37 29.89 -25.33
N GLU A 444 -10.42 29.23 -26.50
CA GLU A 444 -11.67 28.98 -27.20
C GLU A 444 -12.69 28.32 -26.24
N ASN A 445 -13.93 28.78 -26.29
CA ASN A 445 -15.05 28.32 -25.47
C ASN A 445 -15.05 28.76 -24.00
N GLU A 446 -14.11 29.60 -23.58
CA GLU A 446 -14.15 30.21 -22.24
C GLU A 446 -15.19 31.33 -22.13
N LEU A 447 -15.88 31.40 -21.00
CA LEU A 447 -16.89 32.42 -20.74
C LEU A 447 -16.21 33.73 -20.30
N ILE A 448 -16.31 34.75 -21.15
CA ILE A 448 -15.93 36.12 -20.83
C ILE A 448 -17.12 36.82 -20.19
N LYS A 449 -16.96 37.32 -18.96
CA LYS A 449 -17.97 38.18 -18.31
C LYS A 449 -17.62 39.64 -18.51
N ILE A 450 -18.65 40.47 -18.64
CA ILE A 450 -18.58 41.91 -18.84
C ILE A 450 -19.17 42.58 -17.61
N SER A 451 -18.39 43.44 -16.96
CA SER A 451 -18.85 44.26 -15.85
C SER A 451 -18.88 45.72 -16.27
N LEU A 452 -20.00 46.40 -16.03
CA LEU A 452 -20.11 47.83 -16.28
C LEU A 452 -19.35 48.60 -15.20
N LEU A 453 -18.48 49.52 -15.61
CA LEU A 453 -17.76 50.40 -14.68
C LEU A 453 -18.53 51.72 -14.45
N ASP A 454 -19.44 52.07 -15.37
CA ASP A 454 -20.27 53.27 -15.31
C ASP A 454 -21.76 52.96 -15.00
N SER A 455 -22.44 53.87 -14.30
CA SER A 455 -23.90 53.82 -14.11
C SER A 455 -24.63 54.33 -15.36
N LEU A 456 -25.59 53.57 -15.88
CA LEU A 456 -26.26 53.86 -17.16
C LEU A 456 -27.54 54.73 -17.07
N GLU A 457 -27.99 55.16 -15.88
CA GLU A 457 -29.19 56.01 -15.67
C GLU A 457 -30.41 55.69 -16.57
N GLY A 458 -30.76 54.41 -16.72
CA GLY A 458 -31.93 53.98 -17.50
C GLY A 458 -31.71 53.86 -19.01
N LYS A 459 -30.48 54.04 -19.50
CA LYS A 459 -30.06 53.72 -20.87
C LYS A 459 -29.69 52.24 -21.00
N LYS A 460 -29.83 51.68 -22.20
CA LYS A 460 -29.54 50.27 -22.48
C LYS A 460 -28.16 50.08 -23.09
N PHE A 461 -27.59 48.90 -22.87
CA PHE A 461 -26.19 48.59 -23.17
C PHE A 461 -26.09 47.51 -24.24
N SER A 462 -25.27 47.76 -25.25
CA SER A 462 -24.88 46.76 -26.23
C SER A 462 -23.37 46.66 -26.30
N PHE A 463 -22.86 45.51 -26.68
CA PHE A 463 -21.46 45.37 -27.08
C PHE A 463 -21.35 44.57 -28.35
N LYS A 464 -20.25 44.79 -29.05
CA LYS A 464 -19.90 44.19 -30.33
C LYS A 464 -18.48 43.67 -30.26
N TYR A 465 -18.21 42.59 -30.97
CA TYR A 465 -16.83 42.23 -31.26
C TYR A 465 -16.65 41.71 -32.69
N TRP A 466 -15.42 41.79 -33.18
CA TRP A 466 -15.00 41.27 -34.48
C TRP A 466 -13.59 40.70 -34.41
N GLU A 467 -13.20 39.90 -35.40
CA GLU A 467 -11.86 39.34 -35.49
C GLU A 467 -10.81 40.46 -35.65
N TYR A 468 -9.77 40.45 -34.81
CA TYR A 468 -8.69 41.42 -34.87
C TYR A 468 -7.55 40.90 -35.77
N PRO A 469 -6.89 41.76 -36.59
CA PRO A 469 -7.13 43.19 -36.80
C PRO A 469 -8.11 43.51 -37.94
N ASN A 470 -8.48 42.55 -38.79
CA ASN A 470 -9.14 42.80 -40.09
C ASN A 470 -10.45 42.00 -40.31
N GLY A 471 -11.24 41.77 -39.26
CA GLY A 471 -12.53 41.08 -39.34
C GLY A 471 -13.70 42.00 -39.72
N ASN A 472 -14.72 41.41 -40.37
CA ASN A 472 -16.06 42.01 -40.46
C ASN A 472 -16.78 41.90 -39.11
N GLU A 473 -17.76 42.76 -38.81
CA GLU A 473 -18.56 42.70 -37.57
C GLU A 473 -19.20 41.30 -37.42
N ILE A 474 -18.89 40.58 -36.32
CA ILE A 474 -19.29 39.17 -36.19
C ILE A 474 -20.51 39.02 -35.27
N PHE A 475 -20.53 39.69 -34.10
CA PHE A 475 -21.64 39.56 -33.16
C PHE A 475 -21.94 40.87 -32.42
N THR A 476 -23.24 41.21 -32.32
CA THR A 476 -23.76 42.26 -31.44
C THR A 476 -24.67 41.64 -30.37
N PHE A 477 -24.39 41.92 -29.11
CA PHE A 477 -25.18 41.45 -27.98
C PHE A 477 -25.80 42.63 -27.24
N TYR A 478 -27.03 42.43 -26.74
CA TYR A 478 -27.85 43.47 -26.13
C TYR A 478 -28.23 43.06 -24.72
N ASP A 479 -27.98 43.94 -23.74
CA ASP A 479 -28.24 43.73 -22.32
C ASP A 479 -27.66 42.39 -21.77
N GLN A 480 -26.60 41.89 -22.42
CA GLN A 480 -25.86 40.70 -22.00
C GLN A 480 -24.54 41.10 -21.33
N TYR A 481 -24.20 40.36 -20.28
CA TYR A 481 -23.02 40.60 -19.45
C TYR A 481 -21.99 39.48 -19.58
N SER A 482 -22.06 38.72 -20.67
CA SER A 482 -21.08 37.68 -20.96
C SER A 482 -21.17 37.20 -22.41
N PHE A 483 -20.07 36.68 -22.94
CA PHE A 483 -20.01 35.95 -24.21
C PHE A 483 -18.97 34.83 -24.13
N ILE A 484 -18.99 33.91 -25.09
CA ILE A 484 -18.02 32.82 -25.20
C ILE A 484 -16.89 33.25 -26.13
N MET A 485 -15.65 33.04 -25.71
CA MET A 485 -14.45 33.39 -26.48
C MET A 485 -14.33 32.52 -27.75
N PRO A 486 -14.18 33.12 -28.94
CA PRO A 486 -13.94 32.38 -30.18
C PRO A 486 -12.46 31.94 -30.31
N ASP A 487 -12.15 31.15 -31.34
CA ASP A 487 -10.82 30.59 -31.61
C ASP A 487 -9.86 31.58 -32.31
N TYR A 488 -10.21 32.86 -32.38
CA TYR A 488 -9.40 33.95 -32.92
C TYR A 488 -9.39 35.17 -32.00
N ASP A 489 -8.38 36.04 -32.17
CA ASP A 489 -8.31 37.30 -31.43
C ASP A 489 -9.48 38.21 -31.82
N ILE A 490 -10.00 38.95 -30.85
CA ILE A 490 -11.16 39.82 -31.09
C ILE A 490 -10.89 41.26 -30.69
N CYS A 491 -11.53 42.20 -31.37
CA CYS A 491 -11.65 43.59 -30.97
C CYS A 491 -13.07 43.84 -30.45
N PHE A 492 -13.17 44.42 -29.25
CA PHE A 492 -14.36 44.59 -28.43
C PHE A 492 -14.76 46.07 -28.37
N ARG A 493 -16.03 46.37 -28.62
CA ARG A 493 -16.61 47.72 -28.58
C ARG A 493 -17.91 47.71 -27.77
N SER A 494 -18.08 48.65 -26.86
CA SER A 494 -19.32 48.85 -26.09
C SER A 494 -20.05 50.13 -26.48
N ASP A 495 -21.38 50.05 -26.64
CA ASP A 495 -22.23 51.16 -27.07
C ASP A 495 -23.55 51.28 -26.28
N ILE A 496 -24.12 52.49 -26.21
CA ILE A 496 -25.48 52.75 -25.72
C ILE A 496 -26.48 52.67 -26.89
N TYR A 497 -27.65 52.07 -26.68
CA TYR A 497 -28.71 52.00 -27.70
C TYR A 497 -30.12 52.38 -27.18
N GLU A 498 -31.03 52.74 -28.09
CA GLU A 498 -32.43 53.13 -27.82
C GLU A 498 -33.42 52.14 -28.45
N ILE A 499 -34.56 51.90 -27.77
CA ILE A 499 -35.68 51.08 -28.26
C ILE A 499 -36.77 51.99 -28.82
N SER A 500 -37.22 51.69 -30.05
CA SER A 500 -38.30 52.43 -30.72
C SER A 500 -39.68 52.17 -30.07
N SER A 501 -40.64 53.07 -30.28
CA SER A 501 -42.03 52.88 -29.88
C SER A 501 -42.88 52.10 -30.89
N GLU A 502 -42.41 51.94 -32.14
CA GLU A 502 -43.15 51.23 -33.19
C GLU A 502 -42.78 49.74 -33.29
N LYS A 503 -43.77 48.86 -33.44
CA LYS A 503 -43.60 47.40 -33.61
C LYS A 503 -43.60 46.97 -35.08
N ARG A 504 -42.79 45.95 -35.39
CA ARG A 504 -42.68 45.23 -36.67
C ARG A 504 -43.10 43.77 -36.46
N SER A 505 -43.62 43.09 -37.48
CA SER A 505 -44.09 41.71 -37.38
C SER A 505 -42.98 40.67 -37.57
N ILE A 506 -43.17 39.50 -36.96
CA ILE A 506 -42.31 38.33 -37.06
C ILE A 506 -43.18 37.15 -37.53
N GLU A 507 -42.80 36.54 -38.63
CA GLU A 507 -43.37 35.28 -39.12
C GLU A 507 -42.39 34.13 -38.89
N TYR A 508 -42.88 32.90 -38.72
CA TYR A 508 -42.05 31.73 -38.46
C TYR A 508 -42.20 30.69 -39.57
N GLN A 509 -41.09 30.15 -40.06
CA GLN A 509 -41.04 28.97 -40.91
C GLN A 509 -40.25 27.87 -40.21
N ILE A 510 -40.92 26.78 -39.85
CA ILE A 510 -40.32 25.67 -39.12
C ILE A 510 -40.10 24.51 -40.09
N SER A 511 -38.87 24.01 -40.15
CA SER A 511 -38.49 22.81 -40.89
C SER A 511 -38.10 21.71 -39.92
N GLY A 512 -38.62 20.49 -40.11
CA GLY A 512 -38.42 19.36 -39.20
C GLY A 512 -39.48 19.25 -38.09
N GLU A 513 -39.32 18.27 -37.20
CA GLU A 513 -40.28 18.00 -36.13
C GLU A 513 -39.83 18.64 -34.80
N GLY A 514 -40.20 19.90 -34.59
CA GLY A 514 -39.98 20.65 -33.35
C GLY A 514 -40.90 21.85 -33.28
N VAL A 515 -40.97 22.53 -32.13
CA VAL A 515 -41.90 23.67 -31.93
C VAL A 515 -41.22 24.87 -31.29
N VAL A 516 -41.65 26.07 -31.71
CA VAL A 516 -41.36 27.33 -31.02
C VAL A 516 -42.45 27.55 -29.97
N ALA A 517 -42.11 27.44 -28.69
CA ALA A 517 -43.02 27.67 -27.59
C ALA A 517 -43.23 29.18 -27.38
N ASN A 518 -44.50 29.59 -27.35
CA ASN A 518 -44.94 30.99 -27.20
C ASN A 518 -44.32 31.96 -28.23
N PRO A 519 -44.61 31.80 -29.54
CA PRO A 519 -44.05 32.65 -30.58
C PRO A 519 -44.43 34.12 -30.38
N ILE A 520 -43.45 35.01 -30.56
CA ILE A 520 -43.64 36.46 -30.48
C ILE A 520 -43.96 36.95 -31.88
N MET A 521 -45.16 37.50 -32.07
CA MET A 521 -45.66 37.86 -33.41
C MET A 521 -45.24 39.27 -33.88
N SER A 522 -44.79 40.12 -32.96
CA SER A 522 -44.32 41.47 -33.27
C SER A 522 -43.49 42.07 -32.13
N ALA A 523 -42.43 42.80 -32.47
CA ALA A 523 -41.55 43.48 -31.52
C ALA A 523 -41.10 44.85 -32.08
N ALA A 524 -40.73 45.78 -31.20
CA ALA A 524 -40.23 47.09 -31.58
C ALA A 524 -38.77 47.04 -32.02
N TYR A 525 -38.32 47.99 -32.84
CA TYR A 525 -36.92 48.07 -33.23
C TYR A 525 -36.01 48.14 -31.99
N ASN A 526 -35.01 47.25 -31.95
CA ASN A 526 -34.11 46.97 -30.82
C ASN A 526 -34.76 46.33 -29.57
N GLU A 527 -36.02 45.88 -29.64
CA GLU A 527 -36.63 45.04 -28.60
C GLU A 527 -36.02 43.63 -28.68
N VAL A 528 -35.50 43.12 -27.55
CA VAL A 528 -34.92 41.78 -27.46
C VAL A 528 -36.06 40.76 -27.45
N ILE A 529 -36.04 39.87 -28.43
CA ILE A 529 -36.98 38.77 -28.60
C ILE A 529 -36.32 37.52 -28.04
N SER A 530 -36.94 36.89 -27.04
CA SER A 530 -36.51 35.60 -26.51
C SER A 530 -37.50 34.51 -26.92
N LEU A 531 -36.98 33.45 -27.55
CA LEU A 531 -37.75 32.31 -28.03
C LEU A 531 -37.37 31.06 -27.26
N THR A 532 -38.35 30.21 -26.97
CA THR A 532 -38.11 28.87 -26.43
C THR A 532 -38.38 27.86 -27.53
N LEU A 533 -37.45 26.95 -27.76
CA LEU A 533 -37.48 25.94 -28.81
C LEU A 533 -37.51 24.57 -28.16
N ILE A 534 -38.38 23.71 -28.65
CA ILE A 534 -38.58 22.37 -28.11
C ILE A 534 -38.39 21.37 -29.25
N PRO A 535 -37.26 20.65 -29.30
CA PRO A 535 -37.02 19.58 -30.26
C PRO A 535 -37.96 18.38 -30.01
N ASN A 536 -38.24 17.57 -31.05
CA ASN A 536 -38.94 16.29 -30.88
C ASN A 536 -37.97 15.19 -30.48
N GLU A 537 -37.95 14.90 -29.18
CA GLU A 537 -37.17 13.83 -28.57
C GLU A 537 -37.59 12.43 -29.06
N GLU A 538 -38.87 12.19 -29.35
CA GLU A 538 -39.34 10.86 -29.80
C GLU A 538 -38.74 10.47 -31.17
N GLN A 539 -38.46 11.45 -32.03
CA GLN A 539 -37.83 11.22 -33.33
C GLN A 539 -36.30 11.44 -33.36
N LYS A 540 -35.72 11.88 -32.24
CA LYS A 540 -34.31 12.31 -32.11
C LYS A 540 -33.93 13.45 -33.05
N ASN A 541 -34.75 14.50 -33.05
CA ASN A 541 -34.43 15.73 -33.74
C ASN A 541 -33.76 16.71 -32.77
N ALA A 542 -32.74 17.42 -33.23
CA ALA A 542 -32.10 18.52 -32.53
C ALA A 542 -32.23 19.80 -33.36
N ILE A 543 -32.07 20.96 -32.72
CA ILE A 543 -32.03 22.24 -33.44
C ILE A 543 -30.73 22.25 -34.26
N LYS A 544 -30.82 22.50 -35.57
CA LYS A 544 -29.66 22.60 -36.47
C LYS A 544 -29.26 24.05 -36.72
N SER A 545 -30.24 24.91 -37.02
CA SER A 545 -29.99 26.34 -37.23
C SER A 545 -31.25 27.19 -37.09
N ILE A 546 -31.06 28.48 -36.80
CA ILE A 546 -32.11 29.51 -36.80
C ILE A 546 -31.57 30.73 -37.51
N TYR A 547 -32.31 31.25 -38.48
CA TYR A 547 -31.87 32.40 -39.27
C TYR A 547 -33.04 33.18 -39.86
N TYR A 548 -32.78 34.39 -40.34
CA TYR A 548 -33.67 35.14 -41.23
C TYR A 548 -32.87 35.74 -42.38
N TYR A 549 -33.53 36.41 -43.32
CA TYR A 549 -32.84 37.08 -44.42
C TYR A 549 -32.95 38.59 -44.30
N GLU A 550 -31.81 39.27 -44.46
CA GLU A 550 -31.68 40.71 -44.60
C GLU A 550 -31.12 41.00 -45.99
N ASP A 551 -31.84 41.75 -46.83
CA ASP A 551 -31.40 42.09 -48.21
C ASP A 551 -30.92 40.90 -49.08
N SER A 552 -31.47 39.70 -48.84
CA SER A 552 -31.10 38.41 -49.45
C SER A 552 -29.84 37.73 -48.89
N GLU A 553 -29.21 38.30 -47.86
CA GLU A 553 -28.16 37.66 -47.08
C GLU A 553 -28.77 36.90 -45.90
N LYS A 554 -28.26 35.69 -45.65
CA LYS A 554 -28.70 34.84 -44.54
C LYS A 554 -28.05 35.33 -43.25
N ILE A 555 -28.87 35.70 -42.27
CA ILE A 555 -28.42 36.13 -40.94
C ILE A 555 -28.72 35.01 -39.96
N ASP A 556 -27.67 34.28 -39.58
CA ASP A 556 -27.74 33.21 -38.57
C ASP A 556 -27.88 33.80 -37.16
N ILE A 557 -28.99 33.48 -36.49
CA ILE A 557 -29.26 33.85 -35.09
C ILE A 557 -28.68 32.80 -34.14
N PHE A 558 -28.73 31.54 -34.56
CA PHE A 558 -28.26 30.43 -33.75
C PHE A 558 -27.80 29.30 -34.68
N GLU A 559 -26.52 28.96 -34.60
CA GLU A 559 -25.90 27.86 -35.35
C GLU A 559 -25.23 26.92 -34.36
N ILE A 560 -25.50 25.63 -34.50
CA ILE A 560 -25.09 24.61 -33.54
C ILE A 560 -24.06 23.67 -34.19
N ILE A 561 -22.91 23.51 -33.55
CA ILE A 561 -21.85 22.55 -33.94
C ILE A 561 -22.08 21.17 -33.28
N SER A 562 -22.84 21.09 -32.16
CA SER A 562 -23.17 19.87 -31.42
C SER A 562 -24.67 19.80 -31.01
N PRO A 563 -25.40 18.72 -31.29
CA PRO A 563 -26.86 18.70 -31.19
C PRO A 563 -27.36 19.06 -29.79
N ILE A 564 -28.15 20.13 -29.71
CA ILE A 564 -28.80 20.50 -28.45
C ILE A 564 -30.08 19.66 -28.29
N ILE A 565 -30.09 18.87 -27.22
CA ILE A 565 -31.15 17.95 -26.84
C ILE A 565 -31.98 18.66 -25.75
N GLY A 566 -33.31 18.64 -25.87
CA GLY A 566 -34.21 19.31 -24.93
C GLY A 566 -34.49 20.80 -25.20
N THR A 567 -35.21 21.44 -24.26
CA THR A 567 -35.72 22.81 -24.44
C THR A 567 -34.61 23.86 -24.40
N THR A 568 -34.52 24.69 -25.43
CA THR A 568 -33.48 25.73 -25.55
C THR A 568 -34.09 27.13 -25.64
N THR A 569 -33.51 28.13 -24.98
CA THR A 569 -33.89 29.54 -25.18
C THR A 569 -32.86 30.28 -26.01
N CYS A 570 -33.28 30.89 -27.13
CA CYS A 570 -32.43 31.77 -27.93
C CYS A 570 -33.00 33.19 -27.90
N SER A 571 -32.14 34.21 -27.98
CA SER A 571 -32.60 35.61 -28.03
C SER A 571 -31.91 36.39 -29.14
N PHE A 572 -32.64 37.29 -29.80
CA PHE A 572 -32.10 38.18 -30.81
C PHE A 572 -32.80 39.54 -30.76
N SER A 573 -32.17 40.58 -31.30
CA SER A 573 -32.73 41.93 -31.35
C SER A 573 -33.59 42.11 -32.61
N MET A 574 -34.77 42.70 -32.47
CA MET A 574 -35.66 42.93 -33.60
C MET A 574 -35.11 44.00 -34.55
N PRO A 575 -34.92 43.70 -35.85
CA PRO A 575 -34.55 44.71 -36.84
C PRO A 575 -35.70 45.69 -37.12
N ASN A 576 -35.41 46.81 -37.79
CA ASN A 576 -36.42 47.87 -38.02
C ASN A 576 -37.42 47.57 -39.15
N TYR A 577 -37.50 46.31 -39.59
CA TYR A 577 -38.40 45.84 -40.65
C TYR A 577 -39.01 44.48 -40.25
N GLU A 578 -40.01 44.03 -41.01
CA GLU A 578 -40.70 42.76 -40.78
C GLU A 578 -39.83 41.58 -41.23
N ILE A 579 -39.79 40.48 -40.45
CA ILE A 579 -38.90 39.33 -40.72
C ILE A 579 -39.65 38.00 -40.80
N ILE A 580 -39.10 37.07 -41.57
CA ILE A 580 -39.47 35.64 -41.56
C ILE A 580 -38.32 34.87 -40.90
N LEU A 581 -38.60 34.24 -39.77
CA LEU A 581 -37.67 33.48 -38.97
C LEU A 581 -37.72 31.99 -39.34
N TYR A 582 -36.63 31.46 -39.86
CA TYR A 582 -36.46 30.06 -40.20
C TYR A 582 -35.90 29.31 -39.00
N VAL A 583 -36.57 28.25 -38.56
CA VAL A 583 -36.14 27.37 -37.47
C VAL A 583 -36.02 25.96 -38.02
N VAL A 584 -34.82 25.39 -38.01
CA VAL A 584 -34.52 24.08 -38.61
C VAL A 584 -34.22 23.07 -37.51
N PHE A 585 -35.03 22.02 -37.42
CA PHE A 585 -34.81 20.82 -36.62
C PHE A 585 -34.40 19.67 -37.54
N GLU A 586 -33.33 18.94 -37.19
CA GLU A 586 -32.82 17.83 -38.00
C GLU A 586 -32.46 16.64 -37.12
N ARG A 587 -32.51 15.44 -37.70
CA ARG A 587 -32.21 14.21 -36.98
C ARG A 587 -30.71 14.10 -36.71
N TYR A 588 -30.35 13.62 -35.53
CA TYR A 588 -28.96 13.38 -35.15
C TYR A 588 -28.71 11.94 -34.71
N TYR A 589 -27.45 11.52 -34.79
CA TYR A 589 -26.94 10.21 -34.40
C TYR A 589 -25.82 10.33 -33.38
N THR A 590 -25.72 9.36 -32.49
CA THR A 590 -24.66 9.24 -31.48
C THR A 590 -23.63 8.21 -31.92
N ILE A 591 -22.36 8.49 -31.66
CA ILE A 591 -21.21 7.66 -32.03
C ILE A 591 -20.58 7.12 -30.75
N ARG A 592 -20.44 5.79 -30.64
CA ARG A 592 -19.92 5.14 -29.43
C ARG A 592 -18.75 4.24 -29.75
N ALA A 593 -17.61 4.51 -29.11
CA ALA A 593 -16.38 3.74 -29.25
C ALA A 593 -16.16 2.88 -28.01
N PHE A 594 -15.91 1.58 -28.23
CA PHE A 594 -15.64 0.63 -27.15
C PHE A 594 -14.15 0.25 -27.17
N GLU A 595 -13.41 0.77 -26.20
CA GLU A 595 -12.00 0.43 -26.01
C GLU A 595 -11.85 -0.93 -25.31
N ASN A 596 -10.72 -1.60 -25.55
CA ASN A 596 -10.35 -2.80 -24.81
C ASN A 596 -8.91 -2.73 -24.31
N GLU A 597 -8.48 -3.77 -23.59
CA GLU A 597 -7.12 -3.87 -23.03
C GLU A 597 -5.99 -3.80 -24.06
N LYS A 598 -6.28 -3.94 -25.37
CA LYS A 598 -5.30 -4.04 -26.45
C LYS A 598 -5.30 -2.85 -27.42
N LEU A 599 -6.43 -2.15 -27.61
CA LEU A 599 -6.61 -1.06 -28.59
C LEU A 599 -7.39 0.13 -28.00
N SER A 600 -7.05 1.35 -28.43
CA SER A 600 -7.79 2.60 -28.19
C SER A 600 -8.43 3.11 -29.47
N ILE A 601 -9.63 3.70 -29.38
CA ILE A 601 -10.41 4.16 -30.54
C ILE A 601 -10.93 5.58 -30.26
N TYR A 602 -10.60 6.52 -31.14
CA TYR A 602 -10.92 7.93 -30.98
C TYR A 602 -11.70 8.45 -32.20
N PRO A 603 -13.05 8.51 -32.15
CA PRO A 603 -13.82 9.24 -33.15
C PRO A 603 -13.57 10.75 -33.03
N ASP A 604 -13.56 11.47 -34.15
CA ASP A 604 -13.36 12.93 -34.18
C ASP A 604 -14.58 13.72 -33.66
N LYS A 605 -15.76 13.10 -33.66
CA LYS A 605 -17.03 13.68 -33.21
C LYS A 605 -17.85 12.66 -32.41
N GLU A 606 -18.50 13.12 -31.36
CA GLU A 606 -19.39 12.30 -30.51
C GLU A 606 -20.82 12.20 -31.10
N TYR A 607 -21.23 13.19 -31.88
CA TYR A 607 -22.54 13.26 -32.54
C TYR A 607 -22.40 13.73 -34.00
N ALA A 608 -23.31 13.29 -34.85
CA ALA A 608 -23.37 13.66 -36.26
C ALA A 608 -24.82 13.85 -36.71
N PHE A 609 -25.12 14.89 -37.48
CA PHE A 609 -26.43 15.03 -38.13
C PHE A 609 -26.54 14.08 -39.32
N GLU A 610 -27.78 13.80 -39.74
CA GLU A 610 -28.02 12.94 -40.89
C GLU A 610 -27.30 13.46 -42.15
N GLY A 611 -26.29 12.70 -42.61
CA GLY A 611 -25.46 13.05 -43.78
C GLY A 611 -24.05 13.57 -43.49
N ASP A 612 -23.67 13.79 -42.23
CA ASP A 612 -22.33 14.26 -41.85
C ASP A 612 -21.22 13.20 -42.03
N LEU A 613 -19.97 13.66 -42.23
CA LEU A 613 -18.76 12.83 -42.26
C LEU A 613 -18.07 12.78 -40.89
N VAL A 614 -17.59 11.59 -40.51
CA VAL A 614 -16.93 11.27 -39.23
C VAL A 614 -15.63 10.51 -39.49
N PHE A 615 -14.56 10.87 -38.78
CA PHE A 615 -13.24 10.25 -38.83
C PHE A 615 -12.93 9.49 -37.53
N ILE A 616 -12.16 8.40 -37.59
CA ILE A 616 -11.85 7.54 -36.44
C ILE A 616 -10.34 7.22 -36.43
N ASP A 617 -9.66 7.53 -35.33
CA ASP A 617 -8.26 7.17 -35.06
C ASP A 617 -8.16 5.91 -34.17
N ILE A 618 -7.20 5.02 -34.45
CA ILE A 618 -7.04 3.73 -33.76
C ILE A 618 -5.58 3.54 -33.35
N GLN A 619 -5.34 3.26 -32.06
CA GLN A 619 -4.00 3.12 -31.49
C GLN A 619 -3.83 1.79 -30.72
N ALA A 620 -2.66 1.15 -30.82
CA ALA A 620 -2.34 -0.08 -30.09
C ALA A 620 -1.57 0.20 -28.79
N ARG A 621 -1.92 -0.50 -27.69
CA ARG A 621 -1.28 -0.34 -26.37
C ARG A 621 -0.23 -1.46 -26.13
N ASN A 622 0.91 -1.18 -25.48
CA ASN A 622 1.95 -2.12 -24.99
C ASN A 622 2.36 -3.33 -25.87
N ASN A 623 3.59 -3.35 -26.43
CA ASN A 623 4.24 -4.51 -27.08
C ASN A 623 3.48 -5.25 -28.22
N TYR A 624 2.28 -4.80 -28.63
CA TYR A 624 1.52 -5.39 -29.74
C TYR A 624 1.67 -4.58 -31.04
N ASN A 625 1.77 -5.27 -32.19
CA ASN A 625 1.75 -4.64 -33.52
C ASN A 625 0.42 -4.91 -34.22
N LEU A 626 -0.21 -3.87 -34.78
CA LEU A 626 -1.48 -3.92 -35.50
C LEU A 626 -1.27 -4.35 -36.97
N ALA A 627 -1.91 -5.44 -37.41
CA ALA A 627 -1.80 -5.93 -38.79
C ALA A 627 -2.97 -5.47 -39.69
N GLN A 628 -4.21 -5.43 -39.18
CA GLN A 628 -5.42 -4.96 -39.88
C GLN A 628 -6.52 -4.66 -38.84
N ALA A 629 -7.38 -3.68 -39.09
CA ALA A 629 -8.55 -3.31 -38.28
C ALA A 629 -9.81 -3.26 -39.17
N THR A 630 -10.94 -3.77 -38.67
CA THR A 630 -12.24 -3.76 -39.37
C THR A 630 -13.29 -3.16 -38.44
N ILE A 631 -14.05 -2.19 -38.92
CA ILE A 631 -15.10 -1.51 -38.15
C ILE A 631 -16.45 -2.07 -38.58
N THR A 632 -17.23 -2.56 -37.63
CA THR A 632 -18.57 -3.12 -37.91
C THR A 632 -19.64 -2.09 -37.57
N VAL A 633 -20.51 -1.75 -38.51
CA VAL A 633 -21.70 -0.91 -38.25
C VAL A 633 -22.94 -1.78 -38.35
N SER A 634 -23.66 -1.94 -37.25
CA SER A 634 -24.97 -2.61 -37.19
C SER A 634 -25.04 -3.97 -37.95
N GLY A 635 -24.02 -4.81 -37.77
CA GLY A 635 -24.05 -6.22 -38.20
C GLY A 635 -23.64 -6.53 -39.65
N ASN A 636 -22.95 -5.64 -40.35
CA ASN A 636 -22.22 -6.00 -41.59
C ASN A 636 -20.76 -5.52 -41.51
N ASP A 637 -19.83 -6.42 -41.88
CA ASP A 637 -18.39 -6.13 -41.99
C ASP A 637 -18.14 -5.15 -43.15
N LEU A 638 -17.51 -4.00 -42.87
CA LEU A 638 -17.11 -3.04 -43.89
C LEU A 638 -15.64 -2.64 -43.73
N ASP A 639 -14.91 -2.75 -44.85
CA ASP A 639 -13.50 -2.40 -44.96
C ASP A 639 -13.32 -0.88 -45.14
N VAL A 640 -12.33 -0.31 -44.47
CA VAL A 640 -12.31 1.12 -44.08
C VAL A 640 -11.77 2.00 -45.20
N SER A 641 -12.64 2.70 -45.92
CA SER A 641 -12.35 4.03 -46.50
C SER A 641 -13.64 4.79 -46.85
N GLY A 642 -14.07 5.68 -45.93
CA GLY A 642 -14.99 6.82 -46.13
C GLY A 642 -16.42 6.53 -46.61
N TYR A 643 -17.42 6.56 -45.70
CA TYR A 643 -18.85 6.53 -46.08
C TYR A 643 -19.77 7.32 -45.12
N TYR A 644 -20.95 7.65 -45.64
CA TYR A 644 -22.07 8.35 -44.98
C TYR A 644 -22.78 7.44 -43.96
N LEU A 645 -23.06 7.98 -42.77
CA LEU A 645 -23.72 7.25 -41.69
C LEU A 645 -25.25 7.28 -41.84
N VAL A 646 -25.89 6.12 -41.64
CA VAL A 646 -27.35 5.98 -41.52
C VAL A 646 -27.66 5.13 -40.28
N GLY A 647 -27.96 5.76 -39.14
CA GLY A 647 -28.32 5.07 -37.89
C GLY A 647 -27.36 5.32 -36.71
N ASN A 648 -27.71 4.83 -35.52
CA ASN A 648 -26.79 4.82 -34.37
C ASN A 648 -25.64 3.83 -34.67
N VAL A 649 -24.41 4.22 -34.38
CA VAL A 649 -23.21 3.43 -34.72
C VAL A 649 -22.45 3.04 -33.46
N ASP A 650 -22.41 1.74 -33.19
CA ASP A 650 -21.52 1.13 -32.19
C ASP A 650 -20.28 0.61 -32.92
N LEU A 651 -19.08 1.02 -32.49
CA LEU A 651 -17.81 0.65 -33.12
C LEU A 651 -17.14 -0.50 -32.35
N GLU A 652 -17.05 -1.68 -32.96
CA GLU A 652 -16.42 -2.86 -32.37
C GLU A 652 -15.28 -3.38 -33.29
N LEU A 653 -14.08 -3.62 -32.73
CA LEU A 653 -12.86 -4.01 -33.47
C LEU A 653 -12.52 -5.50 -33.27
N ALA A 654 -12.19 -6.19 -34.37
CA ALA A 654 -11.56 -7.52 -34.36
C ALA A 654 -10.13 -7.46 -34.94
N PHE A 655 -9.16 -8.15 -34.31
CA PHE A 655 -7.75 -8.23 -34.77
C PHE A 655 -7.20 -9.68 -34.72
N ARG A 656 -6.08 -9.95 -35.42
CA ARG A 656 -5.43 -11.28 -35.52
C ARG A 656 -3.97 -11.27 -35.03
N GLU A 657 -3.60 -12.18 -34.13
CA GLU A 657 -2.28 -12.29 -33.48
C GLU A 657 -1.23 -13.12 -34.27
N ILE A 658 0.07 -12.90 -33.99
CA ILE A 658 1.21 -13.75 -34.41
C ILE A 658 2.13 -14.03 -33.20
N SER A 659 2.36 -15.29 -32.84
CA SER A 659 3.14 -15.71 -31.65
C SER A 659 4.59 -16.13 -31.96
N ILE A 660 5.52 -15.91 -31.02
CA ILE A 660 6.88 -16.51 -30.99
C ILE A 660 7.05 -17.28 -29.66
N SER A 661 7.44 -18.56 -29.71
CA SER A 661 7.51 -19.48 -28.56
C SER A 661 8.81 -19.35 -27.73
N GLN A 662 8.69 -19.34 -26.39
CA GLN A 662 9.81 -19.51 -25.43
C GLN A 662 9.98 -20.99 -25.03
N VAL A 663 11.22 -21.46 -24.81
CA VAL A 663 11.57 -22.88 -24.52
C VAL A 663 11.74 -23.13 -23.01
N SER A 664 11.12 -24.21 -22.49
CA SER A 664 11.23 -24.68 -21.09
C SER A 664 12.04 -25.99 -20.99
N TYR A 665 12.70 -26.23 -19.84
CA TYR A 665 13.50 -27.43 -19.55
C TYR A 665 12.95 -28.19 -18.33
N THR A 666 13.21 -29.50 -18.23
CA THR A 666 12.64 -30.40 -17.20
C THR A 666 13.53 -30.59 -15.97
N ILE A 667 12.88 -30.85 -14.83
CA ILE A 667 13.48 -31.00 -13.50
C ILE A 667 13.01 -32.36 -12.94
N LYS A 668 13.94 -33.17 -12.41
CA LYS A 668 13.64 -34.49 -11.84
C LYS A 668 14.20 -34.62 -10.43
N TYR A 669 13.41 -35.16 -9.50
CA TYR A 669 13.77 -35.29 -8.08
C TYR A 669 14.24 -36.71 -7.72
N PHE A 670 15.23 -36.81 -6.83
CA PHE A 670 15.74 -38.05 -6.26
C PHE A 670 15.37 -38.11 -4.77
N TYR A 671 14.63 -39.16 -4.38
CA TYR A 671 14.10 -39.34 -3.03
C TYR A 671 15.04 -40.24 -2.21
N PRO A 672 15.61 -39.79 -1.08
CA PRO A 672 16.39 -40.65 -0.20
C PRO A 672 15.49 -41.63 0.56
N GLU A 673 16.04 -42.80 0.95
CA GLU A 673 15.29 -43.88 1.63
C GLU A 673 14.85 -43.53 3.07
N GLN A 674 15.49 -42.56 3.75
CA GLN A 674 15.16 -42.09 5.11
C GLN A 674 15.50 -40.60 5.31
N GLY A 675 14.73 -39.89 6.16
CA GLY A 675 15.07 -38.58 6.71
C GLY A 675 14.23 -37.40 6.24
N GLY A 676 13.47 -37.55 5.14
CA GLY A 676 12.51 -36.55 4.65
C GLY A 676 12.22 -36.62 3.13
N MET A 677 11.38 -35.72 2.63
CA MET A 677 10.92 -35.62 1.23
C MET A 677 11.28 -34.28 0.58
N ILE A 678 11.53 -34.27 -0.73
CA ILE A 678 11.73 -33.07 -1.57
C ILE A 678 10.71 -33.00 -2.72
N LYS A 679 10.12 -31.83 -2.99
CA LYS A 679 9.15 -31.56 -4.07
C LYS A 679 9.40 -30.21 -4.75
N GLY A 680 8.87 -30.00 -5.94
CA GLY A 680 8.91 -28.73 -6.67
C GLY A 680 8.38 -28.87 -8.10
N GLN A 681 8.50 -27.81 -8.91
CA GLN A 681 8.01 -27.80 -10.29
C GLN A 681 8.81 -28.75 -11.22
N ASN A 682 8.12 -29.46 -12.11
CA ASN A 682 8.73 -30.47 -12.99
C ASN A 682 9.39 -29.91 -14.26
N SER A 683 9.18 -28.62 -14.54
CA SER A 683 9.84 -27.89 -15.62
C SER A 683 9.82 -26.40 -15.35
N ALA A 684 10.81 -25.66 -15.86
CA ALA A 684 10.89 -24.20 -15.72
C ALA A 684 11.53 -23.57 -16.96
N LYS A 685 11.27 -22.27 -17.18
CA LYS A 685 11.86 -21.49 -18.29
C LYS A 685 13.33 -21.18 -17.98
N VAL A 686 14.20 -21.12 -18.99
CA VAL A 686 15.60 -20.71 -18.77
C VAL A 686 15.67 -19.35 -18.09
N GLY A 687 16.49 -19.25 -17.03
CA GLY A 687 16.67 -18.01 -16.26
C GLY A 687 15.59 -17.75 -15.21
N SER A 688 14.52 -18.55 -15.15
CA SER A 688 13.49 -18.42 -14.10
C SER A 688 13.94 -19.07 -12.77
N TYR A 689 13.45 -18.55 -11.65
CA TYR A 689 13.70 -19.12 -10.32
C TYR A 689 12.85 -20.36 -10.09
N VAL A 690 13.44 -21.40 -9.50
CA VAL A 690 12.80 -22.70 -9.22
C VAL A 690 12.82 -22.98 -7.73
N PRO A 691 11.69 -22.82 -7.01
CA PRO A 691 11.61 -23.15 -5.59
C PRO A 691 11.47 -24.67 -5.35
N LEU A 692 12.00 -25.14 -4.22
CA LEU A 692 12.03 -26.53 -3.77
C LEU A 692 11.43 -26.63 -2.36
N GLU A 693 10.45 -27.50 -2.19
CA GLU A 693 9.84 -27.81 -0.89
C GLU A 693 10.53 -29.03 -0.26
N VAL A 694 10.99 -28.91 0.99
CA VAL A 694 11.71 -30.00 1.68
C VAL A 694 11.17 -30.23 3.09
N ASN A 695 10.67 -31.43 3.34
CA ASN A 695 10.06 -31.83 4.62
C ASN A 695 10.91 -32.91 5.30
N SER A 696 11.51 -32.61 6.45
CA SER A 696 12.27 -33.60 7.25
C SER A 696 11.36 -34.49 8.09
N ASP A 697 11.71 -35.76 8.22
CA ASP A 697 11.03 -36.71 9.10
C ASP A 697 11.36 -36.42 10.58
N LYS A 698 10.46 -36.77 11.49
CA LYS A 698 10.60 -36.49 12.94
C LYS A 698 11.87 -37.14 13.51
N GLY A 699 12.77 -36.31 14.07
CA GLY A 699 14.07 -36.74 14.60
C GLY A 699 15.23 -36.65 13.61
N TYR A 700 14.96 -36.18 12.38
CA TYR A 700 15.97 -35.91 11.35
C TYR A 700 15.96 -34.43 10.93
N ILE A 701 17.09 -33.93 10.44
CA ILE A 701 17.32 -32.58 9.92
C ILE A 701 17.97 -32.68 8.53
N LEU A 702 17.61 -31.81 7.59
CA LEU A 702 18.23 -31.79 6.25
C LEU A 702 19.70 -31.33 6.33
N SER A 703 20.61 -32.11 5.74
CA SER A 703 22.04 -31.84 5.68
C SER A 703 22.52 -31.22 4.36
N SER A 704 21.96 -31.59 3.20
CA SER A 704 22.33 -30.97 1.90
C SER A 704 21.26 -31.04 0.79
N LEU A 705 21.31 -30.11 -0.17
CA LEU A 705 20.53 -30.08 -1.42
C LEU A 705 21.46 -29.90 -2.62
N MET A 706 21.24 -30.66 -3.70
CA MET A 706 22.17 -30.69 -4.82
C MET A 706 21.48 -30.82 -6.18
N ILE A 707 22.04 -30.20 -7.24
CA ILE A 707 21.63 -30.41 -8.64
C ILE A 707 22.72 -31.03 -9.52
N LYS A 708 22.29 -31.70 -10.59
CA LYS A 708 23.15 -32.28 -11.63
C LYS A 708 22.52 -32.14 -13.01
N LYS A 709 23.33 -32.01 -14.07
CA LYS A 709 22.85 -31.97 -15.46
C LYS A 709 22.34 -33.34 -15.90
N ALA A 710 21.11 -33.42 -16.40
CA ALA A 710 20.45 -34.70 -16.68
C ALA A 710 20.99 -35.44 -17.91
N SER A 711 21.63 -34.73 -18.85
CA SER A 711 22.24 -35.31 -20.04
C SER A 711 23.67 -35.84 -19.82
N ASP A 712 24.25 -35.64 -18.62
CA ASP A 712 25.63 -36.01 -18.30
C ASP A 712 25.68 -36.79 -16.97
N PRO A 713 25.58 -38.14 -17.04
CA PRO A 713 25.58 -39.02 -15.87
C PRO A 713 26.89 -39.02 -15.08
N ASP A 714 27.97 -38.44 -15.59
CA ASP A 714 29.29 -38.41 -14.92
C ASP A 714 29.58 -37.04 -14.28
N SER A 715 28.72 -36.04 -14.50
CA SER A 715 28.87 -34.72 -13.88
C SER A 715 28.68 -34.75 -12.35
N ASN A 716 29.48 -33.98 -11.63
CA ASN A 716 29.40 -33.87 -10.16
C ASN A 716 28.12 -33.15 -9.73
N TYR A 717 27.54 -33.59 -8.61
CA TYR A 717 26.47 -32.87 -7.95
C TYR A 717 27.00 -31.53 -7.42
N LYS A 718 26.26 -30.45 -7.69
CA LYS A 718 26.55 -29.11 -7.19
C LYS A 718 25.54 -28.77 -6.11
N GLU A 719 26.04 -28.38 -4.94
CA GLU A 719 25.20 -27.95 -3.82
C GLU A 719 24.40 -26.68 -4.21
N ILE A 720 23.11 -26.66 -3.88
CA ILE A 720 22.17 -25.59 -4.20
C ILE A 720 21.34 -25.21 -2.96
N PRO A 721 20.83 -23.97 -2.91
CA PRO A 721 19.78 -23.63 -1.97
C PRO A 721 18.46 -24.33 -2.36
N ASP A 722 17.44 -24.20 -1.52
CA ASP A 722 16.04 -24.57 -1.79
C ASP A 722 15.38 -23.75 -2.92
N THR A 723 16.10 -22.84 -3.57
CA THR A 723 15.69 -22.24 -4.85
C THR A 723 16.90 -22.13 -5.78
N PHE A 724 16.75 -22.50 -7.05
CA PHE A 724 17.83 -22.37 -8.04
C PHE A 724 17.34 -21.74 -9.36
N ILE A 725 18.23 -21.09 -10.12
CA ILE A 725 17.89 -20.53 -11.43
C ILE A 725 17.95 -21.65 -12.47
N MET A 726 16.89 -21.80 -13.26
CA MET A 726 16.78 -22.88 -14.25
C MET A 726 17.82 -22.69 -15.37
N PRO A 727 18.75 -23.64 -15.54
CA PRO A 727 19.73 -23.59 -16.63
C PRO A 727 19.10 -23.96 -17.97
N ASP A 728 19.85 -23.77 -19.05
CA ASP A 728 19.49 -24.12 -20.43
C ASP A 728 19.58 -25.63 -20.72
N TYR A 729 19.35 -26.47 -19.71
CA TYR A 729 19.33 -27.92 -19.82
C TYR A 729 18.50 -28.56 -18.69
N ASN A 730 18.05 -29.80 -18.92
CA ASN A 730 17.33 -30.59 -17.92
C ASN A 730 18.23 -30.92 -16.71
N VAL A 731 17.66 -30.96 -15.50
CA VAL A 731 18.42 -31.17 -14.24
C VAL A 731 17.81 -32.24 -13.33
N TYR A 732 18.67 -32.90 -12.54
CA TYR A 732 18.31 -33.76 -11.41
C TYR A 732 18.55 -33.03 -10.09
N VAL A 733 17.68 -33.22 -9.10
CA VAL A 733 17.74 -32.60 -7.76
C VAL A 733 17.75 -33.69 -6.67
N LYS A 734 18.63 -33.61 -5.67
CA LYS A 734 18.79 -34.58 -4.57
C LYS A 734 18.84 -33.88 -3.20
N ALA A 735 18.31 -34.53 -2.14
CA ALA A 735 18.38 -34.11 -0.73
C ALA A 735 19.06 -35.17 0.18
N GLU A 736 19.73 -34.76 1.27
CA GLU A 736 20.35 -35.63 2.30
C GLU A 736 19.98 -35.19 3.73
N PHE A 737 19.89 -36.10 4.72
CA PHE A 737 19.37 -35.83 6.09
C PHE A 737 20.21 -36.50 7.23
N GLU A 738 20.19 -35.95 8.47
CA GLU A 738 20.94 -36.38 9.69
C GLU A 738 20.05 -36.42 10.96
N GLN A 739 20.43 -37.09 12.07
CA GLN A 739 19.56 -37.37 13.26
C GLN A 739 19.78 -36.40 14.48
N SER A 740 18.73 -36.07 15.28
CA SER A 740 18.72 -35.01 16.33
C SER A 740 18.68 -35.48 17.83
N THR A 741 19.40 -34.82 18.78
CA THR A 741 19.42 -35.08 20.25
C THR A 741 19.51 -33.79 21.14
N PRO A 742 18.86 -33.67 22.34
CA PRO A 742 18.88 -32.45 23.20
C PRO A 742 19.64 -32.55 24.57
N GLU A 743 20.23 -31.46 25.13
CA GLU A 743 20.95 -31.40 26.45
C GLU A 743 20.75 -30.11 27.34
N SER A 744 21.09 -30.20 28.65
CA SER A 744 21.03 -29.18 29.74
C SER A 744 22.41 -28.80 30.31
N PHE A 745 22.64 -27.57 30.85
CA PHE A 745 23.95 -27.08 31.37
C PHE A 745 24.00 -26.82 32.90
N SER A 746 25.20 -26.79 33.51
CA SER A 746 25.43 -26.56 34.96
C SER A 746 25.62 -25.07 35.34
N LEU A 747 24.88 -24.59 36.35
CA LEU A 747 24.95 -23.22 36.86
C LEU A 747 26.32 -22.83 37.46
N ARG A 748 26.93 -23.76 38.19
CA ARG A 748 28.23 -23.58 38.83
C ARG A 748 29.35 -23.34 37.82
N GLU A 749 29.38 -24.15 36.76
CA GLU A 749 30.38 -24.04 35.70
C GLU A 749 30.23 -22.70 34.99
N ARG A 750 28.98 -22.32 34.67
CA ARG A 750 28.71 -21.04 34.02
C ARG A 750 29.09 -19.83 34.89
N TYR A 751 28.79 -19.83 36.18
CA TYR A 751 29.23 -18.77 37.09
C TYR A 751 30.75 -18.59 37.11
N LEU A 752 31.51 -19.69 37.12
CA LEU A 752 32.97 -19.64 37.13
C LEU A 752 33.55 -19.05 35.84
N GLU A 753 32.89 -19.29 34.70
CA GLU A 753 33.27 -18.76 33.40
C GLU A 753 32.96 -17.27 33.24
N THR A 754 31.85 -16.79 33.81
CA THR A 754 31.32 -15.44 33.52
C THR A 754 31.64 -14.39 34.57
N LYS A 755 31.91 -14.76 35.84
CA LYS A 755 32.12 -13.82 36.96
C LYS A 755 33.20 -12.76 36.71
N ASP A 756 34.32 -13.14 36.10
CA ASP A 756 35.45 -12.22 35.90
C ASP A 756 35.17 -11.28 34.72
N ILE A 757 34.42 -11.77 33.72
CA ILE A 757 33.97 -11.00 32.55
C ILE A 757 32.92 -9.98 32.98
N PHE A 758 31.95 -10.39 33.79
CA PHE A 758 30.87 -9.51 34.26
C PHE A 758 31.39 -8.35 35.10
N LEU A 759 32.33 -8.65 36.00
CA LEU A 759 32.95 -7.63 36.83
C LEU A 759 33.86 -6.69 36.01
N SER A 760 34.74 -7.24 35.17
CA SER A 760 35.75 -6.43 34.47
C SER A 760 35.19 -5.63 33.30
N LYS A 761 34.15 -6.13 32.62
CA LYS A 761 33.62 -5.52 31.40
C LYS A 761 32.33 -4.73 31.62
N TYR A 762 31.49 -5.16 32.58
CA TYR A 762 30.16 -4.57 32.78
C TYR A 762 29.98 -3.98 34.18
N GLY A 763 31.00 -4.04 35.04
CA GLY A 763 30.91 -3.54 36.42
C GLY A 763 30.00 -4.37 37.33
N ILE A 764 29.45 -5.48 36.86
CA ILE A 764 28.48 -6.28 37.60
C ILE A 764 29.18 -7.29 38.49
N PHE A 765 28.90 -7.23 39.79
CA PHE A 765 29.47 -8.15 40.75
C PHE A 765 28.57 -9.40 40.89
N LEU A 766 29.08 -10.56 40.44
CA LEU A 766 28.41 -11.85 40.63
C LEU A 766 28.84 -12.51 41.94
N LYS A 767 27.87 -12.99 42.72
CA LYS A 767 28.06 -13.74 43.96
C LYS A 767 27.26 -15.04 43.95
N ARG A 768 27.93 -16.15 44.22
CA ARG A 768 27.32 -17.49 44.32
C ARG A 768 27.10 -17.91 45.78
N ILE A 769 25.93 -18.47 46.07
CA ILE A 769 25.55 -19.06 47.35
C ILE A 769 25.03 -20.48 47.10
N ASP A 770 25.63 -21.49 47.73
CA ASP A 770 25.42 -22.91 47.41
C ASP A 770 25.26 -23.80 48.64
N ASN A 771 24.97 -23.21 49.80
CA ASN A 771 24.74 -23.95 51.04
C ASN A 771 23.60 -23.34 51.85
N LEU A 772 22.84 -24.24 52.49
CA LEU A 772 21.59 -23.90 53.17
C LEU A 772 21.75 -22.82 54.24
N THR A 773 22.81 -22.86 55.05
CA THR A 773 23.07 -21.84 56.08
C THR A 773 23.22 -20.44 55.49
N SER A 774 23.92 -20.33 54.34
CA SER A 774 24.15 -19.05 53.67
C SER A 774 22.90 -18.56 52.92
N ILE A 775 22.12 -19.47 52.34
CA ILE A 775 20.82 -19.17 51.73
C ILE A 775 19.85 -18.64 52.80
N LEU A 776 19.75 -19.32 53.95
CA LEU A 776 18.91 -18.88 55.08
C LEU A 776 19.32 -17.51 55.63
N ASN A 777 20.63 -17.25 55.75
CA ASN A 777 21.13 -15.94 56.19
C ASN A 777 20.82 -14.83 55.18
N TYR A 778 20.90 -15.11 53.87
CA TYR A 778 20.57 -14.13 52.84
C TYR A 778 19.09 -13.75 52.85
N PHE A 779 18.20 -14.75 52.93
CA PHE A 779 16.76 -14.53 52.94
C PHE A 779 16.16 -14.31 54.35
N GLN A 780 16.97 -14.08 55.39
CA GLN A 780 16.52 -14.04 56.80
C GLN A 780 15.41 -13.01 57.09
N VAL A 781 15.34 -11.95 56.29
CA VAL A 781 14.31 -10.89 56.38
C VAL A 781 13.00 -11.28 55.68
N PHE A 782 12.99 -12.36 54.90
CA PHE A 782 11.84 -12.88 54.15
C PHE A 782 11.39 -14.22 54.75
N SER A 783 10.60 -14.16 55.83
CA SER A 783 10.15 -15.33 56.58
C SER A 783 9.40 -16.37 55.72
N GLU A 784 8.64 -15.92 54.71
CA GLU A 784 7.96 -16.79 53.74
C GLU A 784 8.97 -17.60 52.90
N ILE A 785 10.05 -16.99 52.42
CA ILE A 785 11.10 -17.66 51.62
C ILE A 785 11.94 -18.62 52.49
N CYS A 786 12.27 -18.21 53.73
CA CYS A 786 13.02 -19.05 54.67
C CYS A 786 12.37 -20.42 54.92
N SER A 787 11.03 -20.51 54.85
CA SER A 787 10.32 -21.78 55.04
C SER A 787 10.51 -22.81 53.92
N PHE A 788 11.07 -22.39 52.78
CA PHE A 788 11.34 -23.22 51.60
C PHE A 788 12.82 -23.29 51.20
N ALA A 789 13.72 -22.70 51.99
CA ALA A 789 15.14 -22.58 51.65
C ALA A 789 15.86 -23.93 51.42
N HIS A 790 15.36 -25.04 51.97
CA HIS A 790 15.91 -26.39 51.75
C HIS A 790 15.63 -26.96 50.35
N TYR A 791 14.78 -26.32 49.55
CA TYR A 791 14.54 -26.67 48.14
C TYR A 791 15.41 -25.86 47.16
N LEU A 792 16.15 -24.87 47.66
CA LEU A 792 17.05 -24.07 46.86
C LEU A 792 18.43 -24.73 46.85
N GLU A 793 18.93 -25.07 45.67
CA GLU A 793 20.21 -25.74 45.50
C GLU A 793 21.35 -24.73 45.39
N GLU A 794 21.18 -23.75 44.51
CA GLU A 794 22.20 -22.74 44.20
C GLU A 794 21.54 -21.40 43.87
N VAL A 795 22.13 -20.30 44.36
CA VAL A 795 21.66 -18.94 44.09
C VAL A 795 22.83 -18.10 43.60
N ILE A 796 22.67 -17.52 42.42
CA ILE A 796 23.56 -16.49 41.88
C ILE A 796 22.89 -15.14 42.08
N ILE A 797 23.65 -14.19 42.61
CA ILE A 797 23.24 -12.80 42.82
C ILE A 797 24.13 -11.94 41.94
N ALA A 798 23.53 -11.03 41.18
CA ALA A 798 24.24 -10.08 40.34
C ALA A 798 23.87 -8.66 40.75
N GLU A 799 24.83 -7.93 41.33
CA GLU A 799 24.66 -6.52 41.71
C GLU A 799 25.11 -5.65 40.52
N LYS A 800 24.20 -4.83 39.97
CA LYS A 800 24.46 -3.94 38.84
C LYS A 800 24.97 -2.57 39.30
N ASP A 801 24.05 -1.74 39.82
CA ASP A 801 24.28 -0.36 40.31
C ASP A 801 23.51 -0.13 41.64
N GLU A 802 23.53 1.08 42.23
CA GLU A 802 22.87 1.39 43.52
C GLU A 802 21.36 1.07 43.54
N GLY A 803 21.05 -0.17 43.92
CA GLY A 803 19.69 -0.67 44.13
C GLY A 803 19.10 -1.53 43.00
N SER A 804 19.83 -1.83 41.92
CA SER A 804 19.38 -2.72 40.82
C SER A 804 20.18 -4.03 40.82
N PHE A 805 19.49 -5.18 40.70
CA PHE A 805 20.13 -6.50 40.78
C PHE A 805 19.25 -7.60 40.18
N TYR A 806 19.84 -8.77 39.89
CA TYR A 806 19.08 -9.98 39.58
C TYR A 806 19.55 -11.20 40.37
N LEU A 807 18.65 -12.18 40.48
CA LEU A 807 18.88 -13.49 41.11
C LEU A 807 18.63 -14.59 40.07
N ILE A 808 19.48 -15.61 40.08
CA ILE A 808 19.23 -16.89 39.37
C ILE A 808 19.28 -17.99 40.40
N ILE A 809 18.16 -18.70 40.54
CA ILE A 809 17.92 -19.63 41.64
C ILE A 809 17.64 -21.01 41.06
N GLU A 810 18.48 -21.98 41.39
CA GLU A 810 18.27 -23.38 41.05
C GLU A 810 17.42 -24.07 42.11
N VAL A 811 16.36 -24.75 41.66
CA VAL A 811 15.44 -25.50 42.52
C VAL A 811 15.70 -26.99 42.36
N ASN A 812 16.04 -27.69 43.45
CA ASN A 812 16.38 -29.12 43.44
C ASN A 812 15.16 -30.04 43.20
N LEU A 813 13.95 -29.49 43.27
CA LEU A 813 12.70 -30.22 43.02
C LEU A 813 11.85 -29.50 41.96
N PRO A 814 11.97 -29.88 40.67
CA PRO A 814 11.36 -29.17 39.54
C PRO A 814 9.85 -28.95 39.66
N ILE A 815 9.12 -29.86 40.31
CA ILE A 815 7.65 -29.72 40.51
C ILE A 815 7.26 -28.52 41.38
N LEU A 816 8.19 -27.98 42.17
CA LEU A 816 7.97 -26.83 43.05
C LEU A 816 8.38 -25.50 42.41
N VAL A 817 9.04 -25.50 41.25
CA VAL A 817 9.65 -24.29 40.66
C VAL A 817 8.61 -23.19 40.41
N ASN A 818 7.42 -23.55 39.91
CA ASN A 818 6.33 -22.60 39.65
C ASN A 818 5.76 -22.02 40.94
N SER A 819 5.51 -22.88 41.94
CA SER A 819 4.97 -22.44 43.24
C SER A 819 5.95 -21.55 44.01
N LEU A 820 7.25 -21.86 43.93
CA LEU A 820 8.30 -21.03 44.52
C LEU A 820 8.43 -19.71 43.77
N GLY A 821 8.42 -19.72 42.43
CA GLY A 821 8.45 -18.49 41.61
C GLY A 821 7.36 -17.49 42.01
N GLN A 822 6.13 -17.96 42.25
CA GLN A 822 5.02 -17.12 42.72
C GLN A 822 5.25 -16.53 44.13
N ILE A 823 5.88 -17.27 45.03
CA ILE A 823 6.23 -16.77 46.37
C ILE A 823 7.31 -15.68 46.26
N PHE A 824 8.32 -15.90 45.41
CA PHE A 824 9.37 -14.92 45.14
C PHE A 824 8.80 -13.63 44.54
N ASP A 825 7.90 -13.73 43.57
CA ASP A 825 7.22 -12.58 42.96
C ASP A 825 6.47 -11.76 44.00
N LYS A 826 5.57 -12.41 44.75
CA LYS A 826 4.78 -11.74 45.79
C LYS A 826 5.65 -11.02 46.82
N VAL A 827 6.73 -11.65 47.30
CA VAL A 827 7.59 -11.07 48.34
C VAL A 827 8.42 -9.91 47.78
N TYR A 828 9.07 -10.08 46.63
CA TYR A 828 9.97 -9.07 46.09
C TYR A 828 9.22 -7.89 45.47
N SER A 829 8.09 -8.12 44.79
CA SER A 829 7.23 -7.05 44.28
C SER A 829 6.63 -6.20 45.41
N SER A 830 6.42 -6.78 46.60
CA SER A 830 5.99 -6.02 47.79
C SER A 830 7.11 -5.17 48.40
N VAL A 831 8.33 -5.71 48.47
CA VAL A 831 9.47 -5.06 49.14
C VAL A 831 10.06 -3.95 48.28
N TYR A 832 10.07 -4.15 46.95
CA TYR A 832 10.59 -3.21 45.96
C TYR A 832 9.45 -2.55 45.17
N SER A 833 8.35 -2.19 45.84
CA SER A 833 7.13 -1.65 45.22
C SER A 833 7.31 -0.33 44.45
N ALA A 834 8.42 0.39 44.65
CA ALA A 834 8.79 1.59 43.90
C ALA A 834 9.67 1.28 42.67
N LYS A 835 9.96 0.01 42.38
CA LYS A 835 10.86 -0.46 41.31
C LYS A 835 10.15 -1.53 40.47
N THR A 836 10.60 -1.74 39.23
CA THR A 836 10.10 -2.83 38.40
C THR A 836 10.71 -4.16 38.83
N VAL A 837 9.88 -5.16 39.12
CA VAL A 837 10.32 -6.53 39.45
C VAL A 837 9.76 -7.47 38.38
N ASP A 838 10.63 -8.19 37.68
CA ASP A 838 10.28 -9.19 36.66
C ASP A 838 10.77 -10.57 37.11
N ILE A 839 9.94 -11.60 36.96
CA ILE A 839 10.27 -12.98 37.32
C ILE A 839 9.88 -13.94 36.21
N GLN A 840 10.83 -14.79 35.81
CA GLN A 840 10.60 -15.83 34.83
C GLN A 840 11.21 -17.17 35.25
N ILE A 841 10.67 -18.25 34.71
CA ILE A 841 11.08 -19.62 35.03
C ILE A 841 11.68 -20.25 33.78
N PHE A 842 12.90 -20.77 33.91
CA PHE A 842 13.63 -21.44 32.85
C PHE A 842 13.99 -22.86 33.31
N SER A 843 13.20 -23.85 32.91
CA SER A 843 13.34 -25.24 33.36
C SER A 843 13.22 -25.36 34.91
N ASN A 844 14.30 -25.72 35.61
CA ASN A 844 14.39 -25.80 37.07
C ASN A 844 14.92 -24.50 37.72
N LEU A 845 15.05 -23.42 36.94
CA LEU A 845 15.60 -22.14 37.40
C LEU A 845 14.50 -21.09 37.55
N ILE A 846 14.58 -20.32 38.63
CA ILE A 846 13.81 -19.09 38.83
C ILE A 846 14.76 -17.92 38.64
N VAL A 847 14.40 -16.99 37.75
CA VAL A 847 15.17 -15.78 37.50
C VAL A 847 14.34 -14.58 37.86
N LEU A 848 14.89 -13.71 38.70
CA LEU A 848 14.24 -12.52 39.23
C LEU A 848 15.12 -11.32 38.95
N SER A 849 14.58 -10.29 38.31
CA SER A 849 15.26 -9.04 38.04
C SER A 849 14.55 -7.86 38.72
N VAL A 850 15.32 -6.97 39.35
CA VAL A 850 14.85 -5.71 39.93
C VAL A 850 15.48 -4.57 39.14
N GLU A 851 14.65 -3.73 38.52
CA GLU A 851 15.04 -2.73 37.51
C GLU A 851 15.75 -3.37 36.30
N GLY A 852 15.14 -4.39 35.72
CA GLY A 852 15.59 -5.07 34.50
C GLY A 852 14.60 -6.15 34.02
N SER A 853 14.96 -6.91 32.97
CA SER A 853 14.18 -8.07 32.52
C SER A 853 14.83 -9.38 32.98
N ALA A 854 14.03 -10.27 33.57
CA ALA A 854 14.47 -11.60 33.98
C ALA A 854 14.91 -12.45 32.79
N LYS A 855 14.29 -12.25 31.62
CA LYS A 855 14.67 -12.95 30.37
C LYS A 855 16.06 -12.55 29.92
N ASP A 856 16.30 -11.25 29.81
CA ASP A 856 17.57 -10.72 29.31
C ASP A 856 18.72 -11.00 30.28
N ASP A 857 18.46 -10.90 31.59
CA ASP A 857 19.44 -11.23 32.63
C ASP A 857 19.78 -12.72 32.65
N TYR A 858 18.77 -13.61 32.48
CA TYR A 858 19.00 -15.05 32.33
C TYR A 858 19.88 -15.36 31.13
N TYR A 859 19.55 -14.81 29.96
CA TYR A 859 20.31 -15.07 28.73
C TYR A 859 21.71 -14.45 28.79
N SER A 860 21.85 -13.26 29.40
CA SER A 860 23.15 -12.63 29.61
C SER A 860 24.05 -13.50 30.48
N PHE A 861 23.52 -14.00 31.60
CA PHE A 861 24.27 -14.89 32.50
C PHE A 861 24.55 -16.26 31.88
N LYS A 862 23.54 -16.89 31.26
CA LYS A 862 23.68 -18.20 30.61
C LYS A 862 24.74 -18.18 29.52
N ASN A 863 24.91 -17.06 28.82
CA ASN A 863 25.77 -16.95 27.64
C ASN A 863 27.06 -16.13 27.87
N GLY A 864 27.22 -15.47 29.01
CA GLY A 864 28.43 -14.72 29.35
C GLY A 864 28.58 -13.36 28.64
N LEU A 865 27.49 -12.73 28.22
CA LEU A 865 27.49 -11.52 27.39
C LEU A 865 26.46 -10.51 27.91
N ILE A 866 26.86 -9.24 28.11
CA ILE A 866 25.95 -8.10 28.19
C ILE A 866 26.29 -7.24 26.99
N GLU A 867 25.27 -6.86 26.22
CA GLU A 867 25.37 -6.18 24.92
C GLU A 867 26.03 -7.02 23.81
N ILE A 868 25.17 -7.42 22.86
CA ILE A 868 25.56 -7.96 21.56
C ILE A 868 26.15 -6.80 20.75
N GLU A 869 27.43 -6.51 20.94
CA GLU A 869 28.15 -5.62 20.05
C GLU A 869 28.54 -6.33 18.74
N ASN A 870 27.97 -5.78 17.65
CA ASN A 870 28.52 -5.64 16.30
C ASN A 870 28.47 -6.84 15.33
N SER A 871 27.63 -6.69 14.29
CA SER A 871 27.89 -7.07 12.88
C SER A 871 27.92 -8.55 12.48
N PHE A 872 26.92 -9.35 12.87
CA PHE A 872 26.89 -10.74 12.43
C PHE A 872 25.50 -11.37 12.28
N TRP A 873 25.48 -12.44 11.50
CA TRP A 873 24.38 -13.38 11.32
C TRP A 873 24.37 -14.33 12.51
N VAL A 874 23.20 -14.57 13.11
CA VAL A 874 23.09 -15.30 14.37
C VAL A 874 22.59 -16.72 14.11
N TYR A 875 23.39 -17.72 14.47
CA TYR A 875 22.97 -19.13 14.43
C TYR A 875 22.93 -19.72 15.83
N GLU A 876 22.00 -20.64 16.05
CA GLU A 876 21.84 -21.37 17.30
C GLU A 876 22.82 -22.55 17.31
N ASN A 877 23.64 -22.65 18.36
CA ASN A 877 24.53 -23.78 18.62
C ASN A 877 23.74 -24.96 19.20
N GLU A 878 24.33 -26.17 19.14
CA GLU A 878 23.74 -27.40 19.70
C GLU A 878 23.41 -27.32 21.21
N ASP A 879 23.98 -26.35 21.93
CA ASP A 879 23.77 -26.10 23.36
C ASP A 879 22.72 -24.99 23.64
N GLY A 880 22.06 -24.48 22.60
CA GLY A 880 21.09 -23.38 22.69
C GLY A 880 21.73 -22.01 22.99
N THR A 881 23.04 -21.85 22.74
CA THR A 881 23.72 -20.55 22.69
C THR A 881 23.67 -19.98 21.27
N TYR A 882 23.89 -18.67 21.12
CA TYR A 882 23.93 -18.02 19.81
C TYR A 882 25.36 -17.67 19.42
N SER A 883 25.76 -17.99 18.19
CA SER A 883 27.06 -17.64 17.63
C SER A 883 26.93 -16.86 16.34
N THR A 884 27.98 -16.13 16.00
CA THR A 884 27.96 -15.07 15.01
C THR A 884 28.76 -15.44 13.75
N TYR A 885 28.22 -15.16 12.55
CA TYR A 885 28.89 -15.34 11.26
C TYR A 885 28.93 -14.03 10.47
N LYS A 886 30.10 -13.64 9.93
CA LYS A 886 30.27 -12.39 9.18
C LYS A 886 30.14 -12.65 7.69
N TYR A 887 29.14 -12.04 7.07
CA TYR A 887 29.05 -12.01 5.61
C TYR A 887 29.99 -10.92 5.07
N PHE A 888 30.88 -11.31 4.16
CA PHE A 888 31.75 -10.41 3.40
C PHE A 888 31.37 -10.55 1.91
N GLY A 889 30.36 -9.81 1.44
CA GLY A 889 29.97 -9.85 0.04
C GLY A 889 29.33 -8.56 -0.45
N ASP A 890 29.84 -8.03 -1.57
CA ASP A 890 29.34 -6.85 -2.30
C ASP A 890 28.10 -7.17 -3.15
N LYS A 891 27.01 -7.69 -2.56
CA LYS A 891 25.81 -8.02 -3.33
C LYS A 891 24.63 -7.17 -2.90
N SER A 892 24.03 -6.49 -3.89
CA SER A 892 22.74 -5.79 -3.78
C SER A 892 21.56 -6.70 -3.43
N TYR A 893 21.76 -8.02 -3.35
CA TYR A 893 20.75 -9.00 -2.97
C TYR A 893 21.36 -10.02 -2.01
N VAL A 894 20.78 -10.16 -0.82
CA VAL A 894 21.27 -11.03 0.26
C VAL A 894 20.30 -12.19 0.45
N VAL A 895 20.81 -13.41 0.29
CA VAL A 895 20.05 -14.63 0.60
C VAL A 895 20.57 -15.19 1.91
N ILE A 896 19.68 -15.39 2.87
CA ILE A 896 20.09 -15.96 4.14
C ILE A 896 20.33 -17.48 3.97
N PRO A 897 21.55 -18.03 4.15
CA PRO A 897 21.77 -19.44 3.93
C PRO A 897 21.12 -20.24 5.07
N ARG A 898 20.49 -21.37 4.71
CA ARG A 898 19.90 -22.31 5.68
C ARG A 898 20.87 -22.68 6.79
N THR A 899 22.14 -22.90 6.43
CA THR A 899 23.19 -23.24 7.37
C THR A 899 24.51 -22.50 7.11
N VAL A 900 25.26 -22.22 8.17
CA VAL A 900 26.64 -21.73 8.10
C VAL A 900 27.64 -22.81 8.56
N LYS A 901 28.76 -22.95 7.86
CA LYS A 901 29.86 -23.88 8.24
C LYS A 901 30.77 -23.17 9.23
N VAL A 902 30.84 -23.70 10.45
CA VAL A 902 31.63 -23.13 11.55
C VAL A 902 33.05 -23.73 11.59
N ASN A 903 33.19 -24.98 11.14
CA ASN A 903 34.47 -25.70 10.98
C ASN A 903 34.34 -26.81 9.92
N THR A 904 35.40 -27.61 9.70
CA THR A 904 35.46 -28.64 8.63
C THR A 904 34.48 -29.81 8.80
N GLN A 905 33.67 -29.84 9.87
CA GLN A 905 32.77 -30.97 10.15
C GLN A 905 31.33 -30.59 10.53
N ASN A 906 31.01 -29.34 10.93
CA ASN A 906 29.67 -28.98 11.42
C ASN A 906 29.03 -27.79 10.67
N SER A 907 27.80 -27.97 10.17
CA SER A 907 26.89 -26.94 9.64
C SER A 907 25.80 -26.59 10.66
N ARG A 908 25.48 -25.29 10.84
CA ARG A 908 24.51 -24.79 11.84
C ARG A 908 23.38 -24.00 11.20
N ILE A 909 22.14 -24.21 11.64
CA ILE A 909 20.94 -23.56 11.06
C ILE A 909 20.87 -22.08 11.44
N VAL A 910 20.63 -21.21 10.48
CA VAL A 910 20.37 -19.78 10.70
C VAL A 910 18.86 -19.57 10.81
N SER A 911 18.34 -19.60 12.03
CA SER A 911 16.90 -19.44 12.33
C SER A 911 16.53 -18.03 12.83
N CYS A 912 17.52 -17.17 13.09
CA CYS A 912 17.33 -15.85 13.66
C CYS A 912 18.22 -14.79 12.98
N ILE A 913 17.71 -13.58 12.78
CA ILE A 913 18.53 -12.41 12.42
C ILE A 913 18.77 -11.59 13.69
N GLY A 914 20.04 -11.31 13.98
CA GLY A 914 20.46 -10.58 15.17
C GLY A 914 20.25 -9.07 15.04
N LYS A 915 20.27 -8.39 16.18
CA LYS A 915 20.27 -6.92 16.23
C LYS A 915 21.40 -6.35 15.40
N ASN A 916 21.14 -5.30 14.61
CA ASN A 916 22.14 -4.60 13.80
C ASN A 916 22.91 -5.50 12.81
N THR A 917 22.37 -6.63 12.35
CA THR A 917 23.07 -7.56 11.43
C THR A 917 23.57 -6.87 10.16
N PHE A 918 22.85 -5.85 9.66
CA PHE A 918 23.17 -5.14 8.42
C PHE A 918 23.87 -3.79 8.63
N LYS A 919 24.26 -3.46 9.88
CA LYS A 919 25.03 -2.26 10.19
C LYS A 919 26.39 -2.35 9.48
N ASP A 920 26.68 -1.36 8.63
CA ASP A 920 27.89 -1.24 7.80
C ASP A 920 27.96 -2.08 6.50
N ILE A 921 26.85 -2.70 6.07
CA ILE A 921 26.76 -3.33 4.73
C ILE A 921 26.24 -2.28 3.73
N GLY A 922 26.81 -2.23 2.51
CA GLY A 922 26.35 -1.31 1.45
C GLY A 922 24.91 -1.57 1.00
N ASN A 923 24.32 -0.70 0.18
CA ASN A 923 22.89 -0.74 -0.16
C ASN A 923 22.39 -2.13 -0.60
N ILE A 924 21.54 -2.74 0.23
CA ILE A 924 20.88 -4.02 -0.05
C ILE A 924 19.50 -3.72 -0.62
N LYS A 925 19.24 -4.17 -1.84
CA LYS A 925 17.97 -4.00 -2.57
C LYS A 925 17.02 -5.19 -2.46
N GLY A 926 17.48 -6.32 -1.92
CA GLY A 926 16.60 -7.46 -1.63
C GLY A 926 17.19 -8.41 -0.59
N LEU A 927 16.31 -8.95 0.24
CA LEU A 927 16.64 -9.80 1.38
C LEU A 927 15.73 -11.04 1.40
N ALA A 928 16.29 -12.24 1.23
CA ALA A 928 15.54 -13.50 1.29
C ALA A 928 15.67 -14.16 2.66
N LEU A 929 14.57 -14.18 3.41
CA LEU A 929 14.47 -14.69 4.79
C LEU A 929 14.01 -16.16 4.88
N SER A 930 14.23 -16.97 3.84
CA SER A 930 13.61 -18.29 3.60
C SER A 930 13.71 -19.32 4.75
N TYR A 931 14.59 -19.11 5.73
CA TYR A 931 14.78 -20.00 6.89
C TYR A 931 14.70 -19.28 8.24
N VAL A 932 14.48 -17.98 8.22
CA VAL A 932 14.44 -17.14 9.41
C VAL A 932 13.06 -17.30 10.05
N ARG A 933 13.07 -17.78 11.30
CA ARG A 933 11.88 -17.90 12.14
C ARG A 933 11.71 -16.68 13.03
N ASN A 934 12.81 -16.09 13.47
CA ASN A 934 12.80 -14.99 14.44
C ASN A 934 13.62 -13.82 13.93
N LEU A 935 13.08 -12.62 14.07
CA LEU A 935 13.83 -11.38 13.91
C LEU A 935 14.06 -10.79 15.29
N ALA A 936 15.31 -10.57 15.68
CA ALA A 936 15.62 -9.89 16.93
C ALA A 936 15.25 -8.40 16.86
N ASP A 937 15.26 -7.73 18.01
CA ASP A 937 14.99 -6.29 18.08
C ASP A 937 15.98 -5.53 17.21
N PHE A 938 15.48 -4.57 16.44
CA PHE A 938 16.26 -3.74 15.52
C PHE A 938 17.14 -4.54 14.54
N SER A 939 16.71 -5.75 14.15
CA SER A 939 17.51 -6.62 13.29
C SER A 939 17.61 -6.14 11.84
N LEU A 940 16.53 -5.52 11.31
CA LEU A 940 16.46 -4.95 9.95
C LEU A 940 16.26 -3.42 9.98
N SER A 941 16.48 -2.75 11.10
CA SER A 941 16.10 -1.35 11.30
C SER A 941 17.02 -0.29 10.65
N TYR A 942 17.72 -0.65 9.57
CA TYR A 942 18.87 0.12 9.08
C TYR A 942 18.56 0.84 7.77
N ASP A 943 18.95 2.12 7.71
CA ASP A 943 18.66 3.10 6.66
C ASP A 943 19.29 2.81 5.29
N LYS A 944 20.09 1.75 5.17
CA LYS A 944 20.72 1.29 3.91
C LYS A 944 20.12 -0.01 3.35
N LEU A 945 18.96 -0.43 3.87
CA LEU A 945 18.15 -1.48 3.27
C LEU A 945 17.14 -0.85 2.31
N ASP A 946 17.55 -0.74 1.04
CA ASP A 946 16.71 -0.27 -0.08
C ASP A 946 15.78 -1.38 -0.61
N ILE A 947 15.14 -2.12 0.29
CA ILE A 947 14.27 -3.24 -0.05
C ILE A 947 12.85 -2.74 -0.32
N GLU A 948 12.29 -3.07 -1.49
CA GLU A 948 10.92 -2.68 -1.87
C GLU A 948 9.87 -3.69 -1.39
N GLU A 949 10.25 -4.96 -1.26
CA GLU A 949 9.39 -6.04 -0.78
C GLU A 949 10.13 -6.96 0.21
N LEU A 950 9.40 -7.47 1.21
CA LEU A 950 9.96 -8.37 2.22
C LEU A 950 9.05 -9.58 2.48
N ASP A 951 9.57 -10.77 2.26
CA ASP A 951 8.87 -12.02 2.56
C ASP A 951 9.10 -12.48 4.01
N LEU A 952 8.04 -12.41 4.81
CA LEU A 952 7.99 -12.82 6.22
C LEU A 952 7.29 -14.17 6.39
N SER A 953 7.03 -14.93 5.33
CA SER A 953 6.21 -16.16 5.36
C SER A 953 6.71 -17.21 6.35
N GLN A 954 8.02 -17.27 6.59
CA GLN A 954 8.61 -18.21 7.56
C GLN A 954 8.80 -17.61 8.96
N VAL A 955 8.65 -16.30 9.11
CA VAL A 955 8.86 -15.57 10.37
C VAL A 955 7.66 -15.76 11.29
N ILE A 956 7.93 -16.29 12.48
CA ILE A 956 6.94 -16.53 13.54
C ILE A 956 7.12 -15.58 14.73
N GLU A 957 8.20 -14.80 14.77
CA GLU A 957 8.45 -13.81 15.80
C GLU A 957 9.22 -12.61 15.23
N ILE A 958 8.70 -11.41 15.49
CA ILE A 958 9.28 -10.14 15.08
C ILE A 958 9.55 -9.34 16.36
N GLY A 959 10.84 -9.08 16.62
CA GLY A 959 11.31 -8.25 17.72
C GLY A 959 10.99 -6.77 17.52
N GLU A 960 11.09 -6.02 18.61
CA GLU A 960 10.76 -4.60 18.67
C GLU A 960 11.62 -3.79 17.69
N GLY A 961 10.98 -2.89 16.94
CA GLY A 961 11.68 -2.04 15.97
C GLY A 961 12.41 -2.81 14.86
N SER A 962 12.24 -4.13 14.74
CA SER A 962 13.00 -4.95 13.79
C SER A 962 12.79 -4.50 12.34
N LEU A 963 11.59 -4.01 12.01
CA LEU A 963 11.19 -3.57 10.68
C LEU A 963 11.20 -2.04 10.52
N SER A 964 11.72 -1.28 11.49
CA SER A 964 11.63 0.17 11.48
C SER A 964 12.55 0.81 10.44
N GLY A 965 12.15 1.92 9.83
CA GLY A 965 13.04 2.71 8.96
C GLY A 965 13.38 2.06 7.61
N LEU A 966 12.64 1.04 7.18
CA LEU A 966 12.74 0.47 5.83
C LEU A 966 12.10 1.40 4.78
N ARG A 967 12.76 2.54 4.51
CA ARG A 967 12.21 3.69 3.75
C ARG A 967 11.73 3.40 2.32
N PHE A 968 12.19 2.32 1.71
CA PHE A 968 11.79 1.92 0.36
C PHE A 968 10.77 0.79 0.35
N LEU A 969 10.42 0.22 1.50
CA LEU A 969 9.55 -0.95 1.58
C LEU A 969 8.10 -0.56 1.29
N LYS A 970 7.55 -1.15 0.23
CA LYS A 970 6.17 -0.94 -0.23
C LYS A 970 5.23 -2.07 0.18
N LYS A 971 5.77 -3.28 0.41
CA LYS A 971 4.94 -4.49 0.59
C LYS A 971 5.61 -5.57 1.44
N TYR A 972 4.80 -6.23 2.27
CA TYR A 972 5.14 -7.50 2.93
C TYR A 972 4.50 -8.69 2.20
N HIS A 973 5.16 -9.84 2.25
CA HIS A 973 4.54 -11.13 1.96
C HIS A 973 4.47 -11.97 3.24
N LEU A 974 3.40 -12.73 3.41
CA LEU A 974 3.18 -13.56 4.60
C LEU A 974 2.43 -14.83 4.21
N ALA A 975 2.77 -15.95 4.87
CA ALA A 975 2.06 -17.21 4.68
C ALA A 975 0.62 -17.08 5.20
N SER A 976 -0.35 -17.62 4.47
CA SER A 976 -1.78 -17.58 4.83
C SER A 976 -2.07 -18.24 6.19
N ASP A 977 -1.26 -19.24 6.56
CA ASP A 977 -1.34 -19.99 7.80
C ASP A 977 -0.43 -19.45 8.93
N ASN A 978 0.19 -18.27 8.75
CA ASN A 978 1.00 -17.66 9.82
C ASN A 978 0.18 -17.51 11.11
N SER A 979 0.71 -18.02 12.22
CA SER A 979 -0.04 -18.16 13.48
C SER A 979 -0.08 -16.89 14.32
N LYS A 980 0.81 -15.91 14.08
CA LYS A 980 0.93 -14.69 14.90
C LYS A 980 0.57 -13.39 14.18
N TYR A 981 0.73 -13.34 12.86
CA TYR A 981 0.57 -12.10 12.09
C TYR A 981 -0.46 -12.23 10.96
N SER A 982 -0.91 -11.09 10.45
CA SER A 982 -1.76 -11.01 9.26
C SER A 982 -1.45 -9.74 8.45
N ILE A 983 -1.73 -9.77 7.16
CA ILE A 983 -1.63 -8.60 6.27
C ILE A 983 -3.04 -8.21 5.80
N ASP A 984 -3.31 -6.92 5.69
CA ASP A 984 -4.56 -6.42 5.13
C ASP A 984 -4.46 -6.15 3.61
N ILE A 985 -5.56 -5.66 3.02
CA ILE A 985 -5.60 -5.36 1.58
C ILE A 985 -4.68 -4.19 1.18
N GLN A 986 -4.28 -3.35 2.12
CA GLN A 986 -3.36 -2.22 1.92
C GLN A 986 -1.88 -2.63 2.07
N ASN A 987 -1.61 -3.92 2.28
CA ASN A 987 -0.29 -4.50 2.56
C ASN A 987 0.35 -4.02 3.87
N VAL A 988 -0.46 -3.69 4.89
CA VAL A 988 0.00 -3.33 6.23
C VAL A 988 0.04 -4.56 7.14
N LEU A 989 1.08 -4.68 7.97
CA LEU A 989 1.30 -5.82 8.85
C LEU A 989 0.63 -5.61 10.22
N TYR A 990 -0.17 -6.58 10.62
CA TYR A 990 -0.90 -6.61 11.89
C TYR A 990 -0.60 -7.88 12.69
N SER A 991 -0.99 -7.86 13.97
CA SER A 991 -1.24 -9.10 14.71
C SER A 991 -2.27 -9.98 13.99
N LYS A 992 -2.32 -11.28 14.32
CA LYS A 992 -3.26 -12.22 13.69
C LYS A 992 -4.73 -11.77 13.83
N ASN A 993 -5.06 -11.14 14.94
CA ASN A 993 -6.41 -10.65 15.26
C ASN A 993 -6.68 -9.22 14.76
N LYS A 994 -5.69 -8.54 14.16
CA LYS A 994 -5.77 -7.15 13.69
C LYS A 994 -6.10 -6.12 14.77
N ASP A 995 -5.79 -6.43 16.02
CA ASP A 995 -5.91 -5.55 17.18
C ASP A 995 -4.66 -4.69 17.42
N ILE A 996 -3.51 -5.08 16.85
CA ILE A 996 -2.24 -4.33 16.89
C ILE A 996 -1.75 -4.10 15.46
N LEU A 997 -1.52 -2.83 15.09
CA LEU A 997 -0.77 -2.48 13.88
C LEU A 997 0.72 -2.66 14.19
N VAL A 998 1.34 -3.66 13.58
CA VAL A 998 2.73 -4.06 13.89
C VAL A 998 3.72 -3.24 13.07
N SER A 999 3.48 -3.07 11.76
CA SER A 999 4.35 -2.25 10.92
C SER A 999 3.65 -1.80 9.64
N TYR A 1000 3.77 -0.51 9.34
CA TYR A 1000 3.39 0.13 8.10
C TYR A 1000 4.61 0.19 7.16
N PRO A 1001 4.49 -0.24 5.88
CA PRO A 1001 5.59 -0.14 4.94
C PRO A 1001 5.90 1.33 4.60
N ALA A 1002 7.02 1.86 5.10
CA ALA A 1002 7.38 3.28 5.03
C ALA A 1002 7.57 3.83 3.60
N GLY A 1003 7.88 2.97 2.62
CA GLY A 1003 8.07 3.34 1.21
C GLY A 1003 6.80 3.37 0.38
N LYS A 1004 5.63 3.12 0.98
CA LYS A 1004 4.33 3.33 0.33
C LYS A 1004 4.20 4.76 -0.17
N GLU A 1005 3.60 4.93 -1.35
CA GLU A 1005 3.47 6.24 -2.03
C GLU A 1005 2.17 6.96 -1.65
N GLU A 1006 1.25 6.25 -1.01
CA GLU A 1006 -0.01 6.82 -0.53
C GLU A 1006 0.24 7.83 0.61
N ASN A 1007 -0.34 9.02 0.45
CA ASN A 1007 -0.19 10.12 1.41
C ASN A 1007 -1.22 10.08 2.56
N LEU A 1008 -2.19 9.17 2.50
CA LEU A 1008 -3.22 8.98 3.52
C LEU A 1008 -3.29 7.51 3.90
N PHE A 1009 -3.28 7.23 5.20
CA PHE A 1009 -3.56 5.92 5.75
C PHE A 1009 -4.75 5.94 6.69
N ILE A 1010 -5.68 4.99 6.50
CA ILE A 1010 -6.83 4.83 7.39
C ILE A 1010 -6.61 3.64 8.32
N VAL A 1011 -6.43 3.92 9.62
CA VAL A 1011 -6.33 2.91 10.67
C VAL A 1011 -7.72 2.29 10.90
N PRO A 1012 -7.88 0.97 10.70
CA PRO A 1012 -9.17 0.30 10.82
C PRO A 1012 -9.68 0.31 12.26
N SER A 1013 -11.01 0.31 12.43
CA SER A 1013 -11.66 0.35 13.76
C SER A 1013 -11.38 -0.89 14.64
N THR A 1014 -10.82 -1.96 14.07
CA THR A 1014 -10.40 -3.17 14.79
C THR A 1014 -9.14 -2.95 15.64
N CYS A 1015 -8.30 -1.97 15.28
CA CYS A 1015 -7.08 -1.68 16.01
C CYS A 1015 -7.40 -1.13 17.40
N THR A 1016 -6.64 -1.61 18.37
CA THR A 1016 -6.64 -1.11 19.77
C THR A 1016 -5.26 -0.60 20.17
N GLN A 1017 -4.21 -0.94 19.42
CA GLN A 1017 -2.84 -0.50 19.66
C GLN A 1017 -2.12 -0.20 18.34
N ILE A 1018 -1.33 0.87 18.35
CA ILE A 1018 -0.27 1.09 17.38
C ILE A 1018 1.01 0.59 18.02
N GLY A 1019 1.67 -0.39 17.40
CA GLY A 1019 2.88 -1.01 17.94
C GLY A 1019 4.08 -0.06 17.94
N ASP A 1020 5.13 -0.47 18.63
CA ASP A 1020 6.39 0.28 18.69
C ASP A 1020 6.99 0.37 17.28
N TYR A 1021 7.46 1.56 16.90
CA TYR A 1021 8.05 1.88 15.59
C TYR A 1021 7.13 1.62 14.37
N ALA A 1022 5.83 1.49 14.57
CA ALA A 1022 4.93 0.99 13.52
C ALA A 1022 4.91 1.84 12.24
N PHE A 1023 5.01 3.18 12.33
CA PHE A 1023 5.09 4.10 11.19
C PHE A 1023 6.48 4.76 11.05
N TYR A 1024 7.49 4.28 11.77
CA TYR A 1024 8.79 4.92 11.84
C TYR A 1024 9.38 5.24 10.45
N GLY A 1025 9.62 6.52 10.17
CA GLY A 1025 10.21 6.99 8.92
C GLY A 1025 9.30 6.89 7.68
N ALA A 1026 7.97 6.85 7.84
CA ALA A 1026 7.01 6.87 6.74
C ALA A 1026 6.88 8.27 6.10
N ASP A 1027 7.95 8.72 5.44
CA ASP A 1027 8.11 10.09 4.93
C ASP A 1027 7.13 10.48 3.81
N ASN A 1028 6.47 9.54 3.16
CA ASN A 1028 5.45 9.84 2.14
C ASN A 1028 4.06 10.08 2.72
N LEU A 1029 3.86 9.82 4.02
CA LEU A 1029 2.55 9.86 4.67
C LEU A 1029 2.27 11.26 5.23
N PHE A 1030 1.25 11.92 4.70
CA PHE A 1030 0.82 13.27 5.12
C PHE A 1030 -0.30 13.21 6.16
N TYR A 1031 -1.18 12.21 6.03
CA TYR A 1031 -2.40 12.07 6.79
C TYR A 1031 -2.52 10.67 7.38
N ILE A 1032 -2.78 10.59 8.68
CA ILE A 1032 -3.25 9.35 9.31
C ILE A 1032 -4.65 9.61 9.84
N ARG A 1033 -5.61 8.82 9.37
CA ARG A 1033 -7.00 8.89 9.83
C ARG A 1033 -7.39 7.63 10.56
N PHE A 1034 -8.01 7.74 11.71
CA PHE A 1034 -8.60 6.58 12.38
C PHE A 1034 -10.06 6.47 11.96
N GLN A 1035 -10.51 5.26 11.63
CA GLN A 1035 -11.92 5.02 11.31
C GLN A 1035 -12.82 5.32 12.53
N SER A 1036 -14.03 5.84 12.30
CA SER A 1036 -15.01 6.15 13.36
C SER A 1036 -15.21 4.98 14.34
N ALA A 1037 -15.32 5.28 15.63
CA ALA A 1037 -15.46 4.30 16.73
C ALA A 1037 -14.23 3.40 16.98
N ASN A 1038 -13.04 3.82 16.54
CA ASN A 1038 -11.79 3.17 16.90
C ASN A 1038 -11.58 3.13 18.44
N LYS A 1039 -10.94 2.06 18.92
CA LYS A 1039 -10.69 1.79 20.34
C LYS A 1039 -9.20 1.81 20.70
N ILE A 1040 -8.41 2.69 20.08
CA ILE A 1040 -7.00 2.87 20.44
C ILE A 1040 -6.86 3.13 21.94
N LYS A 1041 -5.96 2.37 22.58
CA LYS A 1041 -5.56 2.48 23.97
C LYS A 1041 -4.06 2.66 24.14
N TYR A 1042 -3.28 2.37 23.12
CA TYR A 1042 -1.82 2.43 23.19
C TYR A 1042 -1.22 2.94 21.88
N LEU A 1043 -0.35 3.94 21.99
CA LEU A 1043 0.56 4.37 20.93
C LEU A 1043 1.98 4.02 21.37
N GLY A 1044 2.64 3.14 20.62
CA GLY A 1044 3.94 2.56 20.95
C GLY A 1044 5.12 3.52 20.92
N ILE A 1045 6.26 3.04 21.44
CA ILE A 1045 7.55 3.71 21.44
C ILE A 1045 7.90 4.10 20.00
N GLU A 1046 8.24 5.37 19.77
CA GLU A 1046 8.65 5.88 18.45
C GLU A 1046 7.69 5.51 17.29
N SER A 1047 6.40 5.30 17.61
CA SER A 1047 5.40 4.78 16.66
C SER A 1047 5.20 5.65 15.43
N PHE A 1048 5.37 6.97 15.53
CA PHE A 1048 5.31 7.93 14.42
C PHE A 1048 6.62 8.71 14.22
N ALA A 1049 7.71 8.26 14.86
CA ALA A 1049 8.95 9.02 14.84
C ALA A 1049 9.52 9.17 13.42
N PHE A 1050 10.12 10.33 13.16
CA PHE A 1050 10.72 10.68 11.87
C PHE A 1050 9.79 10.61 10.65
N CYS A 1051 8.47 10.70 10.82
CA CYS A 1051 7.55 10.86 9.68
C CYS A 1051 7.59 12.33 9.21
N ALA A 1052 8.55 12.69 8.35
CA ALA A 1052 8.87 14.09 8.09
C ALA A 1052 7.75 14.88 7.38
N SER A 1053 6.94 14.22 6.55
CA SER A 1053 5.83 14.85 5.81
C SER A 1053 4.48 14.74 6.53
N LEU A 1054 4.43 14.10 7.70
CA LEU A 1054 3.17 13.92 8.42
C LEU A 1054 2.72 15.26 9.00
N ILE A 1055 1.58 15.75 8.51
CA ILE A 1055 0.99 17.04 8.88
C ILE A 1055 -0.32 16.89 9.65
N GLN A 1056 -0.91 15.70 9.66
CA GLN A 1056 -2.19 15.50 10.34
C GLN A 1056 -2.39 14.06 10.83
N ILE A 1057 -2.86 13.93 12.07
CA ILE A 1057 -3.35 12.68 12.66
C ILE A 1057 -4.73 12.96 13.25
N ASP A 1058 -5.79 12.32 12.76
CA ASP A 1058 -7.16 12.61 13.22
C ASP A 1058 -8.10 11.40 13.19
N LEU A 1059 -9.09 11.35 14.08
CA LEU A 1059 -10.14 10.33 14.13
C LEU A 1059 -11.46 10.75 13.46
N THR A 1060 -11.65 12.04 13.21
CA THR A 1060 -12.93 12.62 12.75
C THR A 1060 -12.94 12.99 11.27
N GLY A 1061 -11.76 13.20 10.68
CA GLY A 1061 -11.61 13.75 9.34
C GLY A 1061 -11.85 15.26 9.27
N GLU A 1062 -12.05 15.92 10.42
CA GLU A 1062 -12.36 17.35 10.56
C GLU A 1062 -11.18 18.17 11.09
N GLY A 1063 -10.04 17.53 11.39
CA GLY A 1063 -8.85 18.20 11.92
C GLY A 1063 -8.22 19.21 10.95
N THR A 1064 -7.55 20.21 11.53
CA THR A 1064 -6.77 21.22 10.80
C THR A 1064 -5.42 20.64 10.38
N SER A 1065 -4.90 21.09 9.23
CA SER A 1065 -3.50 20.80 8.86
C SER A 1065 -2.57 21.35 9.94
N GLY A 1066 -1.55 20.58 10.33
CA GLY A 1066 -0.67 20.91 11.44
C GLY A 1066 -1.05 20.25 12.76
N SER A 1067 -2.14 19.47 12.82
CA SER A 1067 -2.66 18.94 14.08
C SER A 1067 -2.65 17.42 14.21
N ALA A 1068 -2.29 16.94 15.40
CA ALA A 1068 -2.63 15.61 15.89
C ALA A 1068 -3.87 15.72 16.78
N ASN A 1069 -5.05 15.58 16.18
CA ASN A 1069 -6.32 15.61 16.86
C ASN A 1069 -6.77 14.20 17.28
N ILE A 1070 -6.53 13.87 18.55
CA ILE A 1070 -6.90 12.57 19.11
C ILE A 1070 -8.18 12.65 19.97
N SER A 1071 -8.95 13.76 19.84
CA SER A 1071 -10.06 14.18 20.73
C SER A 1071 -11.25 13.22 20.84
N SER A 1072 -11.49 12.36 19.85
CA SER A 1072 -12.67 11.47 19.83
C SER A 1072 -12.40 10.05 20.37
N ILE A 1073 -11.22 9.78 20.93
CA ILE A 1073 -10.97 8.50 21.64
C ILE A 1073 -11.79 8.49 22.94
N ALA A 1074 -12.89 7.74 22.93
CA ALA A 1074 -13.79 7.57 24.08
C ALA A 1074 -13.20 6.75 25.25
N SER A 1075 -11.88 6.53 25.29
CA SER A 1075 -11.19 5.70 26.28
C SER A 1075 -10.36 6.56 27.22
N THR A 1076 -10.76 6.62 28.49
CA THR A 1076 -10.00 7.25 29.59
C THR A 1076 -8.69 6.50 29.94
N ASP A 1077 -8.34 5.45 29.20
CA ASP A 1077 -7.19 4.58 29.43
C ASP A 1077 -6.07 4.73 28.38
N LEU A 1078 -6.10 5.76 27.54
CA LEU A 1078 -5.07 5.96 26.52
C LEU A 1078 -3.68 6.19 27.14
N PHE A 1079 -2.69 5.42 26.69
CA PHE A 1079 -1.27 5.62 26.98
C PHE A 1079 -0.49 5.90 25.70
N ILE A 1080 0.20 7.04 25.67
CA ILE A 1080 1.15 7.41 24.61
C ILE A 1080 2.56 7.15 25.14
N SER A 1081 3.28 6.22 24.53
CA SER A 1081 4.60 5.76 24.97
C SER A 1081 5.72 6.74 24.63
N ASN A 1082 6.93 6.43 25.06
CA ASN A 1082 8.11 7.28 24.89
C ASN A 1082 8.33 7.63 23.42
N ARG A 1083 8.63 8.90 23.13
CA ARG A 1083 9.03 9.34 21.78
C ARG A 1083 8.04 9.05 20.66
N ALA A 1084 6.76 8.81 20.97
CA ALA A 1084 5.76 8.45 19.98
C ALA A 1084 5.69 9.42 18.78
N PHE A 1085 5.86 10.74 19.02
CA PHE A 1085 5.88 11.78 17.99
C PHE A 1085 7.26 12.44 17.82
N PHE A 1086 8.33 11.69 18.05
CA PHE A 1086 9.70 12.21 18.01
C PHE A 1086 10.09 12.68 16.60
N GLU A 1087 10.65 13.89 16.48
CA GLU A 1087 11.12 14.48 15.21
C GLU A 1087 10.03 14.61 14.13
N ILE A 1088 8.76 14.83 14.53
CA ILE A 1088 7.68 15.20 13.60
C ILE A 1088 7.63 16.73 13.47
N LYS A 1089 7.90 17.24 12.26
CA LYS A 1089 7.95 18.69 12.00
C LYS A 1089 6.64 19.28 11.46
N GLY A 1090 5.82 18.44 10.85
CA GLY A 1090 4.56 18.87 10.23
C GLY A 1090 3.42 19.06 11.22
N ILE A 1091 3.56 18.63 12.48
CA ILE A 1091 2.53 18.71 13.52
C ILE A 1091 3.00 19.62 14.65
N ASN A 1092 2.28 20.71 14.86
CA ASN A 1092 2.53 21.72 15.88
C ASN A 1092 1.38 21.88 16.88
N GLU A 1093 0.22 21.28 16.63
CA GLU A 1093 -0.93 21.29 17.54
C GLU A 1093 -1.31 19.87 17.97
N TYR A 1094 -1.36 19.59 19.27
CA TYR A 1094 -1.73 18.28 19.81
C TYR A 1094 -2.98 18.36 20.66
N TYR A 1095 -4.08 17.76 20.22
CA TYR A 1095 -5.35 17.71 20.95
C TYR A 1095 -5.53 16.35 21.63
N LEU A 1096 -5.37 16.31 22.96
CA LEU A 1096 -5.27 15.08 23.74
C LEU A 1096 -6.42 14.98 24.76
N PRO A 1097 -7.49 14.21 24.48
CA PRO A 1097 -8.62 14.07 25.40
C PRO A 1097 -8.33 13.02 26.47
N GLN A 1098 -8.78 13.25 27.71
CA GLN A 1098 -8.81 12.29 28.84
C GLN A 1098 -7.73 11.17 28.78
N ILE A 1099 -6.45 11.59 28.78
CA ILE A 1099 -5.31 10.69 28.60
C ILE A 1099 -4.83 10.21 29.95
N LYS A 1100 -4.53 8.91 30.07
CA LYS A 1100 -4.14 8.33 31.36
C LYS A 1100 -2.68 8.54 31.67
N ARG A 1101 -1.82 8.35 30.65
CA ARG A 1101 -0.37 8.34 30.81
C ARG A 1101 0.33 8.88 29.57
N LEU A 1102 1.41 9.61 29.78
CA LEU A 1102 2.40 9.97 28.75
C LEU A 1102 3.78 9.43 29.12
N GLY A 1103 4.53 9.02 28.10
CA GLY A 1103 5.92 8.61 28.20
C GLY A 1103 6.90 9.78 28.28
N GLU A 1104 8.18 9.46 28.19
CA GLU A 1104 9.29 10.41 28.06
C GLU A 1104 9.42 10.92 26.61
N ASP A 1105 9.73 12.21 26.44
CA ASP A 1105 9.99 12.84 25.13
C ASP A 1105 8.91 12.55 24.07
N VAL A 1106 7.65 12.41 24.48
CA VAL A 1106 6.52 12.14 23.57
C VAL A 1106 6.48 13.17 22.44
N PHE A 1107 6.73 14.43 22.77
CA PHE A 1107 6.80 15.55 21.84
C PHE A 1107 8.24 16.08 21.79
N THR A 1108 8.76 16.27 20.58
CA THR A 1108 10.02 16.99 20.37
C THR A 1108 9.72 18.43 20.01
N TRP A 1109 10.37 19.38 20.67
CA TRP A 1109 10.30 20.79 20.29
C TRP A 1109 11.72 21.33 20.11
N ASP A 1110 12.08 21.65 18.86
CA ASP A 1110 13.38 22.23 18.53
C ASP A 1110 13.36 23.77 18.50
N GLY A 1111 12.21 24.38 18.80
CA GLY A 1111 12.01 25.83 18.76
C GLY A 1111 11.82 26.41 17.35
N SER A 1112 11.74 25.58 16.30
CA SER A 1112 11.57 26.05 14.91
C SER A 1112 10.15 26.55 14.58
N SER A 1113 9.15 26.08 15.32
CA SER A 1113 7.75 26.52 15.23
C SER A 1113 7.14 26.72 16.62
N ASN A 1114 5.95 27.32 16.69
CA ASN A 1114 5.12 27.21 17.88
C ASN A 1114 4.76 25.74 18.10
N LEU A 1115 4.62 25.33 19.37
CA LEU A 1115 4.10 24.02 19.75
C LEU A 1115 2.97 24.22 20.76
N GLU A 1116 1.80 23.73 20.43
CA GLU A 1116 0.60 23.85 21.25
C GLU A 1116 0.09 22.47 21.66
N ILE A 1117 -0.09 22.28 22.98
CA ILE A 1117 -0.58 21.02 23.55
C ILE A 1117 -1.87 21.32 24.31
N TYR A 1118 -2.97 20.72 23.86
CA TYR A 1118 -4.30 20.91 24.42
C TYR A 1118 -4.67 19.75 25.34
N LEU A 1119 -4.62 20.03 26.65
CA LEU A 1119 -5.06 19.16 27.75
C LEU A 1119 -6.34 19.70 28.41
N VAL A 1120 -7.14 20.46 27.66
CA VAL A 1120 -8.34 21.16 28.14
C VAL A 1120 -9.45 20.22 28.61
N SER A 1121 -9.41 18.94 28.22
CA SER A 1121 -10.38 17.94 28.64
C SER A 1121 -9.94 17.10 29.84
N GLN A 1122 -8.80 17.40 30.49
CA GLN A 1122 -8.29 16.61 31.63
C GLN A 1122 -8.86 17.11 32.96
N ASP A 1123 -9.50 16.25 33.76
CA ASP A 1123 -9.92 16.58 35.13
C ASP A 1123 -8.77 16.49 36.14
N MET A 1124 -7.77 15.64 35.85
CA MET A 1124 -6.55 15.48 36.63
C MET A 1124 -5.33 15.40 35.69
N PRO A 1125 -4.14 15.81 36.14
CA PRO A 1125 -2.93 15.69 35.32
C PRO A 1125 -2.69 14.24 34.88
N PRO A 1126 -2.32 13.99 33.61
CA PRO A 1126 -1.94 12.67 33.14
C PRO A 1126 -0.73 12.16 33.92
N THR A 1127 -0.65 10.86 34.19
CA THR A 1127 0.53 10.30 34.87
C THR A 1127 1.74 10.39 33.93
N ILE A 1128 2.83 10.99 34.40
CA ILE A 1128 4.11 11.04 33.69
C ILE A 1128 5.22 10.49 34.57
N ILE A 1129 6.22 9.85 33.96
CA ILE A 1129 7.40 9.31 34.67
C ILE A 1129 8.67 10.13 34.41
N ALA A 1130 8.66 10.93 33.35
CA ALA A 1130 9.71 11.85 32.92
C ALA A 1130 9.05 13.03 32.18
N LEU A 1131 9.86 13.98 31.70
CA LEU A 1131 9.34 15.13 30.95
C LEU A 1131 8.76 14.63 29.61
N PRO A 1132 7.49 14.96 29.28
CA PRO A 1132 6.87 14.52 28.04
C PRO A 1132 7.27 15.36 26.82
N VAL A 1133 7.95 16.49 27.04
CA VAL A 1133 8.42 17.40 25.99
C VAL A 1133 9.93 17.58 26.13
N SER A 1134 10.67 17.28 25.06
CA SER A 1134 12.09 17.59 24.96
C SER A 1134 12.28 19.06 24.62
N LEU A 1135 13.06 19.81 25.41
CA LEU A 1135 13.29 21.25 25.24
C LEU A 1135 14.66 21.51 24.60
N PRO A 1136 14.80 22.53 23.73
CA PRO A 1136 16.08 22.87 23.11
C PRO A 1136 17.04 23.53 24.11
N GLU A 1137 18.36 23.40 23.87
CA GLU A 1137 19.39 24.04 24.70
C GLU A 1137 19.30 25.58 24.70
N GLU A 1138 18.79 26.17 23.62
CA GLU A 1138 18.51 27.60 23.47
C GLU A 1138 17.05 27.83 23.04
N ILE A 1139 16.31 28.66 23.78
CA ILE A 1139 14.94 29.03 23.43
C ILE A 1139 14.99 30.11 22.34
N ILE A 1140 14.51 29.74 21.14
CA ILE A 1140 14.39 30.62 19.96
C ILE A 1140 13.02 31.34 20.00
N PHE A 1141 12.80 32.35 19.15
CA PHE A 1141 11.65 33.29 19.16
C PHE A 1141 10.21 32.70 19.16
N ASN A 1142 10.03 31.38 19.14
CA ASN A 1142 8.72 30.70 19.11
C ASN A 1142 8.30 30.20 20.51
N SER A 1143 6.99 29.95 20.70
CA SER A 1143 6.44 29.56 22.00
C SER A 1143 6.01 28.10 22.08
N LEU A 1144 6.31 27.48 23.21
CA LEU A 1144 5.62 26.28 23.70
C LEU A 1144 4.46 26.71 24.59
N THR A 1145 3.25 26.26 24.26
CA THR A 1145 2.03 26.56 25.01
C THR A 1145 1.30 25.29 25.38
N ILE A 1146 0.95 25.12 26.65
CA ILE A 1146 0.18 23.98 27.15
C ILE A 1146 -1.14 24.50 27.71
N PHE A 1147 -2.23 24.23 27.00
CA PHE A 1147 -3.57 24.64 27.39
C PHE A 1147 -4.17 23.63 28.36
N VAL A 1148 -4.58 24.11 29.54
CA VAL A 1148 -5.20 23.29 30.59
C VAL A 1148 -6.53 23.88 31.03
N LYS A 1149 -7.47 23.02 31.45
CA LYS A 1149 -8.74 23.44 32.03
C LYS A 1149 -8.49 24.28 33.27
N GLU A 1150 -9.17 25.42 33.41
CA GLU A 1150 -9.04 26.31 34.58
C GLU A 1150 -9.22 25.57 35.91
N GLU A 1151 -10.20 24.67 35.99
CA GLU A 1151 -10.50 23.85 37.18
C GLU A 1151 -9.36 22.88 37.56
N SER A 1152 -8.62 22.40 36.57
CA SER A 1152 -7.57 21.39 36.72
C SER A 1152 -6.18 22.00 36.92
N TYR A 1153 -6.03 23.31 36.68
CA TYR A 1153 -4.77 24.04 36.72
C TYR A 1153 -3.99 23.85 38.04
N GLN A 1154 -4.69 23.90 39.19
CA GLN A 1154 -4.05 23.67 40.50
C GLN A 1154 -3.53 22.24 40.65
N GLY A 1155 -4.20 21.26 40.04
CA GLY A 1155 -3.74 19.88 39.98
C GLY A 1155 -2.39 19.77 39.26
N PHE A 1156 -2.26 20.39 38.09
CA PHE A 1156 -1.01 20.40 37.31
C PHE A 1156 0.14 21.09 38.04
N LEU A 1157 -0.12 22.16 38.79
CA LEU A 1157 0.91 22.82 39.61
C LEU A 1157 1.33 22.00 40.84
N SER A 1158 0.43 21.17 41.37
CA SER A 1158 0.71 20.32 42.54
C SER A 1158 1.47 19.04 42.20
N ASP A 1159 1.49 18.65 40.92
CA ASP A 1159 2.18 17.48 40.43
C ASP A 1159 3.70 17.72 40.32
N SER A 1160 4.50 16.74 40.75
CA SER A 1160 5.95 16.88 40.87
C SER A 1160 6.70 17.03 39.55
N LEU A 1161 6.10 16.62 38.43
CA LEU A 1161 6.73 16.70 37.12
C LEU A 1161 6.06 17.74 36.22
N TRP A 1162 4.72 17.85 36.25
CA TRP A 1162 4.01 18.87 35.46
C TRP A 1162 4.31 20.29 35.93
N SER A 1163 4.61 20.50 37.21
CA SER A 1163 5.02 21.82 37.74
C SER A 1163 6.27 22.39 37.06
N ASN A 1164 7.10 21.56 36.44
CA ASN A 1164 8.26 22.01 35.65
C ASN A 1164 7.84 22.81 34.40
N PHE A 1165 6.61 22.63 33.91
CA PHE A 1165 6.05 23.35 32.76
C PHE A 1165 5.17 24.55 33.15
N GLN A 1166 5.18 24.99 34.41
CA GLN A 1166 4.29 26.06 34.90
C GLN A 1166 4.33 27.35 34.07
N GLN A 1167 5.49 27.68 33.48
CA GLN A 1167 5.67 28.88 32.66
C GLN A 1167 5.02 28.79 31.28
N PHE A 1168 4.67 27.58 30.83
CA PHE A 1168 4.05 27.31 29.54
C PHE A 1168 2.53 27.08 29.65
N PHE A 1169 1.97 27.04 30.85
CA PHE A 1169 0.54 26.80 31.05
C PHE A 1169 -0.30 28.02 30.71
N VAL A 1170 -1.34 27.80 29.90
CA VAL A 1170 -2.41 28.76 29.64
C VAL A 1170 -3.73 28.16 30.12
N GLN A 1171 -4.43 28.89 30.98
CA GLN A 1171 -5.75 28.51 31.47
C GLN A 1171 -6.81 28.86 30.44
N VAL A 1172 -7.71 27.92 30.17
CA VAL A 1172 -8.82 28.11 29.23
C VAL A 1172 -10.14 27.84 29.97
N ALA A 1173 -11.10 28.74 29.81
CA ALA A 1173 -12.48 28.54 30.24
C ALA A 1173 -13.21 27.62 29.23
N GLU A 1174 -14.21 26.86 29.70
CA GLU A 1174 -14.95 25.86 28.90
C GLU A 1174 -15.37 26.30 27.49
#